data_AF-A0A8T5K480-F1
#
_entry.id   AF-A0A8T5K480-F1
#
_cell.length_a   1.000
_cell.length_b   1.000
_cell.length_c   1.000
_cell.angle_alpha   90.00
_cell.angle_beta   90.00
_cell.angle_gamma   90.00
#
_symmetry.space_group_name_H-M   'P 1'
#
loop_
_entity.id
_entity.type
_entity.pdbx_description
1 polymer ?
#
loop_
_entity_poly.entity_id
_entity_poly.type
_entity_poly.pdbx_seq_one_letter_code
_entity_poly.pdbx_strand_id
1 'polypeptide(L)'
;MGLKVRNDYGFLRSKAVFQIFLLIGTLFFFGYSLGEVNAEEEVGCCEVDSSGNHCLPTTNSNCDLNSGSWTPVSCEQTSFCSTGCCFDGSSGVCDDRVPKAGCVSNSNALFFDELSCDAVSNCDLGCCELGTNFVYNSKFACQDLIDQYYPSLNIYDVWDSTVPDEYACIYQSTEDDLGCCVDTDTFGYPDSCIWGTRGTCSSDGSEEDASNFAGFYKETYCSNANLQCPCESQDYRGCVGEDIYWFDSCGNQEEKVEECDYALGNICKENDDDSASCVSVNCVDTQDFPDNTHDSRMGGPRLNGESWCTYDSPSGGFYDRPGSRQYRHLCVNGEEKVEECEDFRNEICVQGEAVVGSQTVTSGACRDIESFSKLDIDEYIDTENLEDSTIQPGTSDFNDEDKKLVSSTSVPVGSKFWNGENSGECKKGKSECTVIWARKNWLDDWDIEANEECETGEFIGDSNDFCRMFGDCGADVNLLEIFTDDGLDVSWSGKNSFDDKTANSPKSVPSSFVKELKSKEGIFGGMDKLNEAFTDSFTLSTSEHVTIYQLATILAYSFDFSTTLFGFFEQSMMLSPLGAIFFILISIIWGDELGEILGKIMGYDQEFRDVTVSCSPWQAPAGGDDCSRCDDDVRYDEDVYDAPVKCSEYRCKSLGTGCELINEGTEEQACVDTYVNDPNPPYITPWHEILTTPYSVDVTANGYDIEPIVEYYQPLTFGIELNEYGKCKYAEELGIPYENMVNSFGTSLDSEEKEITINSPTPSTEYEYYIKCIDRGGTTNPTAYVIRFDTSSEPDIQPPTIDSTSIVNGAYLAYNTTETSLELELNEPVSLCTWSKGVDLPIEQIHGENSFSCGNSVNCLGTLNGLESGTGTENLFYFRCADLAGNQMNQGYEFRLVGSDELNIISIEPANGIYYYSDFVLSLVTANGAESGKSICKYVDDTGAGDLFLNTDSSYHTQPQTRSAGDYLYTFTCEDIAGNLAEGSAEIKIDVDDNAPIIENLYVQGGVLSLITNEPSTCEYSYDNPSFIVGNGYEMVGVNVVQHSLTLTEDVYYIQCYDEFGNIGEMTTIYYTG
;
A
#
# COMPACT_ATOMS: atom_id res chain seq x y z
N MET A 1 -29.11 24.99 34.30
CA MET A 1 -29.50 24.29 35.55
C MET A 1 -28.74 24.95 36.70
N GLY A 2 -29.17 25.09 37.97
CA GLY A 2 -30.35 24.61 38.72
C GLY A 2 -30.07 23.30 39.46
N LEU A 3 -30.18 23.14 40.80
CA LEU A 3 -30.60 24.00 41.93
C LEU A 3 -29.64 23.71 43.15
N LYS A 4 -29.90 23.75 44.48
CA LYS A 4 -31.01 23.94 45.46
C LYS A 4 -30.32 24.45 46.77
N VAL A 5 -30.67 25.56 47.44
CA VAL A 5 -31.89 25.95 48.20
C VAL A 5 -32.02 25.38 49.63
N ARG A 6 -31.91 26.26 50.66
CA ARG A 6 -32.82 26.41 51.85
C ARG A 6 -32.40 27.63 52.74
N ASN A 7 -33.22 28.69 52.90
CA ASN A 7 -34.32 28.94 53.88
C ASN A 7 -33.86 29.64 55.20
N ASP A 8 -34.54 30.62 55.82
CA ASP A 8 -35.77 31.40 55.50
C ASP A 8 -36.00 32.62 56.47
N TYR A 9 -36.91 33.56 56.14
CA TYR A 9 -37.46 34.71 56.93
C TYR A 9 -36.49 35.86 57.36
N GLY A 10 -36.86 37.15 57.53
CA GLY A 10 -38.13 37.92 57.39
C GLY A 10 -38.31 38.92 58.58
N PHE A 11 -38.48 40.25 58.45
CA PHE A 11 -39.70 41.00 58.02
C PHE A 11 -39.48 42.56 57.96
N LEU A 12 -40.52 43.34 57.58
CA LEU A 12 -40.54 44.79 57.21
C LEU A 12 -40.08 45.82 58.28
N ARG A 13 -39.68 47.10 58.01
CA ARG A 13 -39.79 48.11 56.91
C ARG A 13 -41.00 49.09 56.97
N SER A 14 -40.79 50.34 57.44
CA SER A 14 -41.39 51.63 56.96
C SER A 14 -41.12 52.78 57.96
N LYS A 15 -41.28 54.08 57.63
CA LYS A 15 -40.82 54.97 56.54
C LYS A 15 -41.47 56.36 56.82
N ALA A 16 -40.74 57.44 56.54
CA ALA A 16 -41.25 58.80 56.27
C ALA A 16 -42.07 59.56 57.36
N VAL A 17 -41.39 60.40 58.15
CA VAL A 17 -41.89 61.75 58.47
C VAL A 17 -40.96 62.77 57.82
N PHE A 18 -41.39 63.26 56.67
CA PHE A 18 -40.66 64.17 55.77
C PHE A 18 -40.91 65.63 56.18
N GLN A 19 -39.91 66.51 55.98
CA GLN A 19 -40.04 67.98 55.83
C GLN A 19 -40.61 68.88 56.95
N ILE A 20 -41.07 68.42 58.11
CA ILE A 20 -41.82 69.31 59.04
C ILE A 20 -40.98 70.42 59.72
N PHE A 21 -39.66 70.27 59.89
CA PHE A 21 -38.76 71.36 60.34
C PHE A 21 -37.36 71.21 59.71
N LEU A 22 -36.82 72.05 58.83
CA LEU A 22 -37.24 73.35 58.25
C LEU A 22 -37.51 74.51 59.23
N LEU A 23 -37.14 75.72 58.77
CA LEU A 23 -37.71 77.01 59.22
C LEU A 23 -37.59 77.41 60.72
N ILE A 24 -36.76 76.76 61.53
CA ILE A 24 -36.33 77.29 62.84
C ILE A 24 -34.84 77.62 62.82
N GLY A 25 -34.50 78.90 63.04
CA GLY A 25 -33.14 79.38 63.37
C GLY A 25 -32.07 79.01 62.33
N THR A 26 -31.97 79.61 61.14
CA THR A 26 -32.05 81.05 60.82
C THR A 26 -31.37 81.96 61.83
N LEU A 27 -30.09 82.26 61.58
CA LEU A 27 -29.32 83.39 62.13
C LEU A 27 -28.97 83.27 63.63
N PHE A 28 -28.20 84.25 64.10
CA PHE A 28 -27.62 84.41 65.44
C PHE A 28 -26.39 83.53 65.77
N PHE A 29 -25.22 84.10 66.12
CA PHE A 29 -24.81 85.52 66.06
C PHE A 29 -23.26 85.66 65.99
N PHE A 30 -22.81 86.86 65.59
CA PHE A 30 -21.44 87.37 65.46
C PHE A 30 -20.34 86.79 66.39
N GLY A 31 -19.20 86.42 65.78
CA GLY A 31 -17.98 87.26 65.76
C GLY A 31 -17.09 87.39 67.01
N TYR A 32 -15.77 87.27 66.80
CA TYR A 32 -14.64 87.80 67.58
C TYR A 32 -14.71 87.78 69.12
N SER A 33 -13.86 86.93 69.73
CA SER A 33 -12.93 87.44 70.76
C SER A 33 -11.62 86.66 70.78
N LEU A 34 -10.55 87.43 71.00
CA LEU A 34 -9.17 87.07 71.26
C LEU A 34 -9.04 85.88 72.25
N GLY A 35 -8.08 84.98 71.98
CA GLY A 35 -7.74 83.85 72.86
C GLY A 35 -6.60 84.17 73.85
N GLU A 36 -5.96 83.13 74.37
CA GLU A 36 -4.60 83.22 74.93
C GLU A 36 -3.83 81.90 74.73
N VAL A 37 -2.51 81.95 74.88
CA VAL A 37 -1.54 80.98 74.32
C VAL A 37 -1.29 79.79 75.25
N ASN A 38 -0.95 78.61 74.72
CA ASN A 38 -0.03 77.67 75.38
C ASN A 38 0.63 76.69 74.40
N ALA A 39 1.91 76.38 74.68
CA ALA A 39 2.77 75.35 74.08
C ALA A 39 2.90 75.32 72.53
N GLU A 40 4.13 75.55 72.05
CA GLU A 40 4.56 75.04 70.74
C GLU A 40 4.88 73.55 70.91
N GLU A 41 4.22 72.68 70.13
CA GLU A 41 4.63 71.26 70.01
C GLU A 41 5.80 71.13 69.02
N GLU A 42 6.69 70.17 69.26
CA GLU A 42 7.86 69.93 68.41
C GLU A 42 7.42 69.27 67.09
N VAL A 43 7.68 69.95 65.97
CA VAL A 43 7.33 69.51 64.61
C VAL A 43 8.53 68.81 63.98
N GLY A 44 8.29 67.66 63.36
CA GLY A 44 9.29 66.81 62.72
C GLY A 44 8.70 66.02 61.56
N CYS A 45 9.52 65.29 60.81
CA CYS A 45 9.05 64.48 59.71
C CYS A 45 8.28 63.24 60.18
N CYS A 46 7.12 63.02 59.55
CA CYS A 46 6.31 61.83 59.68
C CYS A 46 6.33 61.01 58.37
N GLU A 47 6.52 59.70 58.49
CA GLU A 47 6.51 58.74 57.37
C GLU A 47 5.11 58.57 56.76
N VAL A 48 4.08 58.48 57.62
CA VAL A 48 2.65 58.48 57.25
C VAL A 48 1.79 59.10 58.36
N ASP A 49 1.03 60.15 58.04
CA ASP A 49 0.18 60.82 59.02
C ASP A 49 -1.12 60.04 59.29
N SER A 50 -1.86 60.44 60.34
CA SER A 50 -3.12 59.80 60.73
C SER A 50 -4.28 59.97 59.72
N SER A 51 -4.02 60.55 58.55
CA SER A 51 -4.95 60.66 57.41
C SER A 51 -4.44 59.93 56.16
N GLY A 52 -3.28 59.25 56.21
CA GLY A 52 -2.67 58.54 55.09
C GLY A 52 -1.77 59.38 54.19
N ASN A 53 -1.40 60.61 54.59
CA ASN A 53 -0.46 61.41 53.80
C ASN A 53 0.98 61.06 54.18
N HIS A 54 1.82 60.77 53.18
CA HIS A 54 3.22 60.42 53.39
C HIS A 54 4.15 61.64 53.43
N CYS A 55 5.23 61.53 54.20
CA CYS A 55 6.35 62.48 54.18
C CYS A 55 6.02 63.95 54.49
N LEU A 56 5.11 64.19 55.44
CA LEU A 56 4.73 65.53 55.88
C LEU A 56 5.42 65.95 57.20
N PRO A 57 5.81 67.23 57.35
CA PRO A 57 6.25 67.77 58.63
C PRO A 57 5.04 68.01 59.54
N THR A 58 4.96 67.26 60.64
CA THR A 58 3.86 67.33 61.62
C THR A 58 4.37 67.00 63.03
N THR A 59 3.51 67.11 64.04
CA THR A 59 3.84 66.75 65.42
C THR A 59 3.76 65.23 65.63
N ASN A 60 4.53 64.70 66.58
CA ASN A 60 4.52 63.27 66.94
C ASN A 60 3.13 62.75 67.35
N SER A 61 2.23 63.65 67.76
CA SER A 61 0.83 63.40 68.12
C SER A 61 -0.10 63.13 66.93
N ASN A 62 0.29 63.51 65.70
CA ASN A 62 -0.50 63.38 64.47
C ASN A 62 0.07 62.34 63.48
N CYS A 63 1.21 61.71 63.80
CA CYS A 63 1.85 60.69 62.98
C CYS A 63 1.35 59.29 63.37
N ASP A 64 1.08 58.40 62.40
CA ASP A 64 0.68 57.03 62.73
C ASP A 64 1.88 56.13 63.03
N LEU A 65 2.27 56.12 64.30
CA LEU A 65 3.37 55.31 64.83
C LEU A 65 3.13 53.78 64.81
N ASN A 66 1.98 53.32 64.30
CA ASN A 66 1.74 51.90 64.02
C ASN A 66 2.09 51.54 62.56
N SER A 67 2.00 52.51 61.66
CA SER A 67 2.14 52.35 60.20
C SER A 67 3.43 52.98 59.64
N GLY A 68 4.14 53.78 60.44
CA GLY A 68 5.43 54.37 60.08
C GLY A 68 6.10 55.11 61.25
N SER A 69 7.12 55.89 60.92
CA SER A 69 8.05 56.53 61.84
C SER A 69 7.83 58.04 61.96
N TRP A 70 8.04 58.60 63.16
CA TRP A 70 8.21 60.05 63.35
C TRP A 70 9.63 60.37 63.82
N THR A 71 10.19 61.48 63.34
CA THR A 71 11.54 61.93 63.70
C THR A 71 11.60 63.46 63.86
N PRO A 72 12.31 64.02 64.85
CA PRO A 72 12.43 65.47 65.07
C PRO A 72 13.45 66.14 64.11
N VAL A 73 13.35 65.85 62.82
CA VAL A 73 14.15 66.45 61.73
C VAL A 73 13.25 66.77 60.52
N SER A 74 13.73 67.57 59.57
CA SER A 74 13.04 67.83 58.30
C SER A 74 13.00 66.58 57.41
N CYS A 75 11.95 66.38 56.61
CA CYS A 75 11.80 65.17 55.78
C CYS A 75 12.93 64.96 54.76
N GLU A 76 13.56 66.03 54.26
CA GLU A 76 14.77 65.98 53.43
C GLU A 76 15.98 65.29 54.11
N GLN A 77 15.90 65.00 55.42
CA GLN A 77 16.95 64.36 56.21
C GLN A 77 16.58 62.92 56.65
N THR A 78 15.44 62.37 56.24
CA THR A 78 15.04 60.99 56.57
C THR A 78 15.17 60.07 55.36
N SER A 79 15.63 58.83 55.58
CA SER A 79 15.78 57.84 54.51
C SER A 79 14.44 57.43 53.90
N PHE A 80 13.38 57.38 54.70
CA PHE A 80 12.02 57.04 54.26
C PHE A 80 11.33 58.16 53.44
N CYS A 81 11.86 59.38 53.46
CA CYS A 81 11.41 60.50 52.62
C CYS A 81 12.47 61.02 51.64
N SER A 82 13.43 60.16 51.30
CA SER A 82 14.20 60.33 50.06
C SER A 82 13.24 60.41 48.86
N THR A 83 13.58 61.22 47.86
CA THR A 83 12.81 61.36 46.62
C THR A 83 13.55 60.69 45.48
N GLY A 84 12.81 60.05 44.58
CA GLY A 84 13.35 59.21 43.50
C GLY A 84 12.23 58.77 42.56
N CYS A 85 12.52 57.87 41.63
CA CYS A 85 11.56 57.34 40.67
C CYS A 85 10.66 56.27 41.33
N CYS A 86 9.36 56.32 41.03
CA CYS A 86 8.40 55.30 41.43
C CYS A 86 7.77 54.66 40.19
N PHE A 87 7.88 53.34 40.04
CA PHE A 87 7.18 52.54 39.02
C PHE A 87 6.01 51.81 39.67
N ASP A 88 4.77 52.00 39.20
CA ASP A 88 3.62 51.20 39.64
C ASP A 88 3.42 49.97 38.76
N GLY A 89 3.79 48.78 39.27
CA GLY A 89 3.56 47.49 38.62
C GLY A 89 2.10 47.05 38.49
N SER A 90 1.14 47.94 38.80
CA SER A 90 -0.30 47.76 38.50
C SER A 90 -0.76 48.51 37.25
N SER A 91 0.02 49.48 36.77
CA SER A 91 -0.37 50.38 35.66
C SER A 91 0.75 50.65 34.65
N GLY A 92 1.99 50.22 34.92
CA GLY A 92 3.14 50.46 34.06
C GLY A 92 3.61 51.91 34.03
N VAL A 93 3.08 52.76 34.91
CA VAL A 93 3.37 54.20 34.99
C VAL A 93 4.60 54.46 35.87
N CYS A 94 5.42 55.43 35.45
CA CYS A 94 6.57 55.91 36.21
C CYS A 94 6.41 57.39 36.60
N ASP A 95 6.52 57.69 37.90
CA ASP A 95 6.42 59.04 38.46
C ASP A 95 7.78 59.55 38.99
N ASP A 96 8.17 60.73 38.53
CA ASP A 96 9.41 61.42 38.85
C ASP A 96 9.38 62.04 40.27
N ARG A 97 10.41 61.79 41.08
CA ARG A 97 10.68 62.45 42.38
C ARG A 97 9.61 62.22 43.46
N VAL A 98 8.91 61.11 43.41
CA VAL A 98 7.99 60.66 44.46
C VAL A 98 8.78 60.44 45.78
N PRO A 99 8.21 60.75 46.97
CA PRO A 99 8.83 60.36 48.24
C PRO A 99 8.74 58.85 48.48
N LYS A 100 9.83 58.21 48.92
CA LYS A 100 9.97 56.75 49.06
C LYS A 100 8.82 56.07 49.81
N ALA A 101 8.44 56.59 50.99
CA ALA A 101 7.31 56.08 51.76
C ALA A 101 5.94 56.22 51.06
N GLY A 102 5.78 57.20 50.18
CA GLY A 102 4.60 57.35 49.34
C GLY A 102 4.55 56.30 48.23
N CYS A 103 5.68 56.04 47.57
CA CYS A 103 5.77 55.00 46.54
C CYS A 103 5.47 53.60 47.11
N VAL A 104 6.21 53.18 48.14
CA VAL A 104 6.08 51.83 48.72
C VAL A 104 4.81 51.62 49.57
N SER A 105 3.89 52.60 49.58
CA SER A 105 2.54 52.44 50.14
C SER A 105 1.66 51.53 49.26
N ASN A 106 1.95 51.47 47.96
CA ASN A 106 1.38 50.51 47.02
C ASN A 106 2.24 49.25 46.98
N SER A 107 1.64 48.08 47.23
CA SER A 107 2.35 46.78 47.27
C SER A 107 2.98 46.37 45.95
N ASN A 108 2.52 46.95 44.84
CA ASN A 108 2.98 46.64 43.49
C ASN A 108 4.01 47.65 42.97
N ALA A 109 4.33 48.69 43.75
CA ALA A 109 5.21 49.76 43.32
C ALA A 109 6.67 49.52 43.70
N LEU A 110 7.57 49.80 42.75
CA LEU A 110 9.02 49.73 42.92
C LEU A 110 9.61 51.14 43.01
N PHE A 111 10.48 51.36 43.99
CA PHE A 111 11.16 52.64 44.19
C PHE A 111 12.64 52.55 43.87
N PHE A 112 13.11 53.47 43.04
CA PHE A 112 14.50 53.63 42.61
C PHE A 112 15.05 54.95 43.17
N ASP A 113 16.31 54.98 43.61
CA ASP A 113 16.90 56.14 44.29
C ASP A 113 17.29 57.28 43.30
N GLU A 114 17.16 57.02 42.00
CA GLU A 114 17.33 57.94 40.88
C GLU A 114 16.26 59.05 40.89
N LEU A 115 16.67 60.33 40.86
CA LEU A 115 15.76 61.50 40.85
C LEU A 115 14.97 61.71 39.56
N SER A 116 15.11 60.82 38.58
CA SER A 116 14.32 60.80 37.36
C SER A 116 14.21 59.38 36.81
N CYS A 117 13.04 59.05 36.24
CA CYS A 117 12.74 57.73 35.70
C CYS A 117 13.42 57.43 34.36
N ASP A 118 13.97 58.43 33.66
CA ASP A 118 14.74 58.32 32.40
C ASP A 118 15.94 57.33 32.46
N ALA A 119 16.34 56.90 33.66
CA ALA A 119 17.47 55.99 33.90
C ALA A 119 17.03 54.61 34.45
N VAL A 120 15.72 54.33 34.51
CA VAL A 120 15.14 53.13 35.12
C VAL A 120 14.52 52.26 34.03
N SER A 121 15.08 51.08 33.76
CA SER A 121 14.67 50.20 32.66
C SER A 121 13.24 49.63 32.75
N ASN A 122 12.56 49.81 33.89
CA ASN A 122 11.13 49.53 34.03
C ASN A 122 10.23 50.63 33.42
N CYS A 123 10.83 51.78 33.07
CA CYS A 123 10.17 52.95 32.51
C CYS A 123 10.50 53.18 31.02
N ASP A 124 11.27 52.28 30.39
CA ASP A 124 11.61 52.35 28.97
C ASP A 124 10.33 52.29 28.13
N LEU A 125 10.14 53.31 27.28
CA LEU A 125 9.04 53.41 26.32
C LEU A 125 9.43 52.77 24.99
N GLY A 126 8.46 52.24 24.28
CA GLY A 126 8.60 51.69 22.93
C GLY A 126 7.25 51.66 22.21
N CYS A 127 7.24 51.30 20.94
CA CYS A 127 6.01 51.14 20.18
C CYS A 127 5.36 49.78 20.46
N CYS A 128 4.02 49.75 20.51
CA CYS A 128 3.20 48.55 20.73
C CYS A 128 2.28 48.35 19.51
N GLU A 129 2.50 47.28 18.74
CA GLU A 129 1.94 47.08 17.40
C GLU A 129 0.72 46.13 17.43
N LEU A 130 -0.46 46.69 17.72
CA LEU A 130 -1.70 45.92 17.92
C LEU A 130 -2.57 45.91 16.65
N GLY A 131 -2.06 45.22 15.63
CA GLY A 131 -2.64 45.22 14.29
C GLY A 131 -2.59 46.64 13.69
N THR A 132 -3.74 47.22 13.35
CA THR A 132 -3.82 48.59 12.82
C THR A 132 -3.73 49.69 13.88
N ASN A 133 -3.35 49.37 15.13
CA ASN A 133 -3.27 50.33 16.25
C ASN A 133 -1.88 50.31 16.86
N PHE A 134 -1.11 51.38 16.65
CA PHE A 134 0.24 51.54 17.17
C PHE A 134 0.21 52.49 18.37
N VAL A 135 0.74 52.05 19.52
CA VAL A 135 0.65 52.80 20.80
C VAL A 135 2.03 52.92 21.44
N TYR A 136 2.52 54.14 21.61
CA TYR A 136 3.83 54.38 22.24
C TYR A 136 3.70 54.40 23.77
N ASN A 137 4.24 53.38 24.45
CA ASN A 137 4.09 53.20 25.89
C ASN A 137 5.16 52.26 26.50
N SER A 138 5.16 52.07 27.82
CA SER A 138 6.03 51.11 28.48
C SER A 138 5.66 49.66 28.12
N LYS A 139 6.65 48.76 28.13
CA LYS A 139 6.43 47.33 27.80
C LYS A 139 5.30 46.69 28.62
N PHE A 140 5.18 47.09 29.89
CA PHE A 140 4.15 46.58 30.79
C PHE A 140 2.74 47.00 30.37
N ALA A 141 2.55 48.26 29.94
CA ALA A 141 1.27 48.73 29.43
C ALA A 141 0.93 48.09 28.06
N CYS A 142 1.94 47.76 27.24
CA CYS A 142 1.73 46.97 26.03
C CYS A 142 1.24 45.55 26.36
N GLN A 143 1.83 44.88 27.37
CA GLN A 143 1.37 43.56 27.83
C GLN A 143 -0.07 43.59 28.37
N ASP A 144 -0.46 44.62 29.14
CA ASP A 144 -1.84 44.74 29.67
C ASP A 144 -2.87 44.88 28.52
N LEU A 145 -2.52 45.58 27.44
CA LEU A 145 -3.37 45.67 26.24
C LEU A 145 -3.47 44.34 25.48
N ILE A 146 -2.38 43.56 25.40
CA ILE A 146 -2.38 42.21 24.83
C ILE A 146 -3.29 41.30 25.67
N ASP A 147 -3.07 41.24 26.99
CA ASP A 147 -3.82 40.39 27.92
C ASP A 147 -5.32 40.74 27.96
N GLN A 148 -5.67 42.03 27.80
CA GLN A 148 -7.04 42.53 27.84
C GLN A 148 -7.80 42.35 26.51
N TYR A 149 -7.14 42.48 25.36
CA TYR A 149 -7.81 42.57 24.04
C TYR A 149 -7.31 41.61 22.97
N TYR A 150 -6.06 41.16 23.03
CA TYR A 150 -5.40 40.37 21.98
C TYR A 150 -4.58 39.18 22.54
N PRO A 151 -5.17 38.29 23.37
CA PRO A 151 -4.43 37.29 24.16
C PRO A 151 -3.78 36.14 23.34
N SER A 152 -3.81 36.23 22.01
CA SER A 152 -3.08 35.36 21.08
C SER A 152 -1.80 35.98 20.53
N LEU A 153 -1.52 37.27 20.81
CA LEU A 153 -0.28 37.95 20.45
C LEU A 153 0.78 37.77 21.53
N ASN A 154 2.04 37.82 21.13
CA ASN A 154 3.20 37.66 22.00
C ASN A 154 3.99 38.98 22.07
N ILE A 155 4.25 39.46 23.28
CA ILE A 155 4.90 40.75 23.57
C ILE A 155 6.31 40.91 22.96
N TYR A 156 6.98 39.81 22.57
CA TYR A 156 8.27 39.87 21.88
C TYR A 156 8.16 40.12 20.37
N ASP A 157 6.98 39.89 19.80
CA ASP A 157 6.72 40.01 18.35
C ASP A 157 5.98 41.32 18.01
N VAL A 158 5.56 42.10 19.01
CA VAL A 158 4.74 43.33 18.85
C VAL A 158 5.18 44.53 19.70
N TRP A 159 6.35 44.49 20.34
CA TRP A 159 6.88 45.63 21.11
C TRP A 159 8.32 45.99 20.71
N ASP A 160 8.48 47.12 20.01
CA ASP A 160 9.78 47.64 19.59
C ASP A 160 10.25 48.80 20.47
N SER A 161 11.36 48.57 21.19
CA SER A 161 12.06 49.56 22.01
C SER A 161 13.04 50.45 21.25
N THR A 162 13.22 50.26 19.94
CA THR A 162 14.11 51.09 19.12
C THR A 162 13.43 52.36 18.60
N VAL A 163 12.09 52.38 18.60
CA VAL A 163 11.26 53.52 18.20
C VAL A 163 11.43 54.67 19.20
N PRO A 164 11.88 55.88 18.77
CA PRO A 164 12.34 56.91 19.70
C PRO A 164 11.23 57.79 20.31
N ASP A 165 10.06 57.85 19.67
CA ASP A 165 8.94 58.69 20.11
C ASP A 165 7.57 58.25 19.53
N GLU A 166 6.50 58.87 20.04
CA GLU A 166 5.11 58.64 19.64
C GLU A 166 4.84 58.93 18.16
N TYR A 167 5.57 59.87 17.55
CA TYR A 167 5.38 60.21 16.13
C TYR A 167 5.96 59.12 15.22
N ALA A 168 7.15 58.60 15.52
CA ALA A 168 7.73 57.46 14.82
C ALA A 168 6.85 56.19 14.96
N CYS A 169 6.31 55.93 16.15
CA CYS A 169 5.41 54.81 16.40
C CYS A 169 4.10 54.90 15.58
N ILE A 170 3.52 56.09 15.48
CA ILE A 170 2.33 56.31 14.65
C ILE A 170 2.68 56.25 13.15
N TYR A 171 3.89 56.65 12.74
CA TYR A 171 4.32 56.59 11.34
C TYR A 171 4.37 55.16 10.80
N GLN A 172 4.88 54.21 11.58
CA GLN A 172 4.90 52.78 11.23
C GLN A 172 3.48 52.26 10.88
N SER A 173 2.44 52.72 11.58
CA SER A 173 1.04 52.34 11.30
C SER A 173 0.49 52.78 9.93
N THR A 174 1.29 53.51 9.15
CA THR A 174 0.94 54.05 7.83
C THR A 174 1.85 53.55 6.70
N GLU A 175 2.88 52.74 6.99
CA GLU A 175 3.83 52.26 5.96
C GLU A 175 3.16 51.33 4.94
N ASP A 176 2.14 50.57 5.34
CA ASP A 176 1.31 49.72 4.48
C ASP A 176 0.23 50.48 3.68
N ASP A 177 0.09 51.81 3.86
CA ASP A 177 -0.86 52.59 3.06
C ASP A 177 -0.55 52.46 1.57
N LEU A 178 -1.55 52.11 0.75
CA LEU A 178 -1.43 52.07 -0.72
C LEU A 178 -1.78 53.43 -1.35
N GLY A 179 -1.00 53.82 -2.36
CA GLY A 179 -1.11 55.13 -3.00
C GLY A 179 -0.04 55.34 -4.08
N CYS A 180 -0.11 56.49 -4.77
CA CYS A 180 0.96 56.88 -5.69
C CYS A 180 2.10 57.59 -4.95
N CYS A 181 3.32 57.08 -5.09
CA CYS A 181 4.55 57.79 -4.79
C CYS A 181 4.95 58.66 -5.99
N VAL A 182 5.15 59.96 -5.78
CA VAL A 182 5.55 60.92 -6.82
C VAL A 182 6.95 61.45 -6.54
N ASP A 183 7.89 61.15 -7.44
CA ASP A 183 9.23 61.73 -7.50
C ASP A 183 9.27 62.86 -8.54
N THR A 184 10.09 63.89 -8.26
CA THR A 184 10.18 65.08 -9.12
C THR A 184 11.59 65.39 -9.62
N ASP A 185 11.64 66.03 -10.79
CA ASP A 185 12.86 66.45 -11.44
C ASP A 185 13.55 67.63 -10.70
N THR A 186 14.73 68.03 -11.20
CA THR A 186 15.47 69.18 -10.66
C THR A 186 14.78 70.55 -10.81
N PHE A 187 13.57 70.60 -11.38
CA PHE A 187 12.75 71.80 -11.54
C PHE A 187 11.43 71.75 -10.75
N GLY A 188 11.11 70.64 -10.08
CA GLY A 188 9.89 70.46 -9.26
C GLY A 188 8.67 69.99 -10.06
N TYR A 189 8.88 69.27 -11.17
CA TYR A 189 7.82 68.59 -11.92
C TYR A 189 7.89 67.07 -11.75
N PRO A 190 6.75 66.35 -11.69
CA PRO A 190 6.73 64.88 -11.70
C PRO A 190 7.56 64.28 -12.85
N ASP A 191 8.50 63.40 -12.50
CA ASP A 191 9.40 62.71 -13.43
C ASP A 191 9.19 61.19 -13.37
N SER A 192 8.82 60.67 -12.19
CA SER A 192 8.46 59.26 -11.96
C SER A 192 7.29 59.19 -10.98
N CYS A 193 6.32 58.34 -11.29
CA CYS A 193 5.15 58.09 -10.43
C CYS A 193 4.91 56.58 -10.34
N ILE A 194 4.96 56.04 -9.12
CA ILE A 194 4.93 54.60 -8.84
C ILE A 194 3.82 54.31 -7.82
N TRP A 195 2.89 53.42 -8.16
CA TRP A 195 1.90 52.89 -7.23
C TRP A 195 2.54 51.83 -6.32
N GLY A 196 2.35 51.96 -5.01
CA GLY A 196 2.95 51.05 -4.02
C GLY A 196 2.54 51.40 -2.58
N THR A 197 3.24 50.80 -1.62
CA THR A 197 3.05 51.11 -0.19
C THR A 197 3.87 52.33 0.22
N ARG A 198 3.38 53.12 1.18
CA ARG A 198 4.07 54.32 1.70
C ARG A 198 5.51 54.04 2.12
N GLY A 199 5.78 52.90 2.78
CA GLY A 199 7.13 52.50 3.20
C GLY A 199 8.12 52.29 2.05
N THR A 200 7.65 52.06 0.82
CA THR A 200 8.51 52.00 -0.38
C THR A 200 8.76 53.38 -1.03
N CYS A 201 8.00 54.41 -0.64
CA CYS A 201 8.09 55.73 -1.24
C CYS A 201 9.30 56.52 -0.70
N SER A 202 10.34 56.65 -1.52
CA SER A 202 11.63 57.21 -1.10
C SER A 202 11.71 58.74 -1.01
N SER A 203 10.59 59.45 -1.21
CA SER A 203 10.54 60.91 -1.18
C SER A 203 10.35 61.44 0.25
N ASP A 204 11.30 62.24 0.77
CA ASP A 204 11.25 62.95 2.08
C ASP A 204 10.12 64.02 2.21
N GLY A 205 9.06 63.91 1.41
CA GLY A 205 7.91 64.82 1.38
C GLY A 205 6.91 64.52 2.49
N SER A 206 6.88 65.36 3.54
CA SER A 206 5.75 65.40 4.47
C SER A 206 4.44 65.68 3.74
N GLU A 207 3.35 65.03 4.14
CA GLU A 207 2.02 65.28 3.58
C GLU A 207 1.67 66.79 3.58
N GLU A 208 1.08 67.26 2.48
CA GLU A 208 0.66 68.66 2.24
C GLU A 208 1.74 69.77 2.10
N ASP A 209 2.73 69.63 1.18
CA ASP A 209 3.31 70.82 0.52
C ASP A 209 2.95 70.90 -0.97
N ALA A 210 1.81 71.55 -1.24
CA ALA A 210 1.22 71.75 -2.57
C ALA A 210 2.01 72.71 -3.49
N SER A 211 3.32 72.85 -3.30
CA SER A 211 4.22 73.68 -4.11
C SER A 211 5.18 72.90 -5.01
N ASN A 212 5.44 71.60 -4.73
CA ASN A 212 6.46 70.80 -5.43
C ASN A 212 5.98 69.44 -5.99
N PHE A 213 4.72 69.02 -5.80
CA PHE A 213 4.16 67.72 -6.25
C PHE A 213 4.81 66.42 -5.74
N ALA A 214 6.01 66.46 -5.14
CA ALA A 214 6.66 65.30 -4.57
C ALA A 214 5.98 64.80 -3.28
N GLY A 215 5.89 63.48 -3.10
CA GLY A 215 5.35 62.85 -1.90
C GLY A 215 4.53 61.60 -2.18
N PHE A 216 4.01 61.01 -1.10
CA PHE A 216 3.08 59.87 -1.15
C PHE A 216 1.62 60.34 -1.10
N TYR A 217 0.80 59.84 -2.01
CA TYR A 217 -0.61 60.18 -2.16
C TYR A 217 -1.50 58.94 -1.94
N LYS A 218 -1.88 58.71 -0.68
CA LYS A 218 -2.77 57.63 -0.24
C LYS A 218 -4.05 57.55 -1.09
N GLU A 219 -4.49 56.33 -1.39
CA GLU A 219 -5.74 56.01 -2.11
C GLU A 219 -5.89 56.73 -3.47
N THR A 220 -4.78 57.20 -4.06
CA THR A 220 -4.78 58.04 -5.27
C THR A 220 -3.90 57.41 -6.34
N TYR A 221 -4.50 56.88 -7.41
CA TYR A 221 -3.75 56.30 -8.56
C TYR A 221 -2.84 57.32 -9.24
N CYS A 222 -1.73 56.88 -9.80
CA CYS A 222 -0.71 57.77 -10.39
C CYS A 222 -1.21 58.56 -11.62
N SER A 223 -2.12 57.99 -12.41
CA SER A 223 -2.81 58.66 -13.51
C SER A 223 -3.68 59.86 -13.11
N ASN A 224 -3.90 60.10 -11.81
CA ASN A 224 -4.80 61.14 -11.33
C ASN A 224 -4.32 62.54 -11.76
N ALA A 225 -5.11 63.21 -12.58
CA ALA A 225 -4.79 64.50 -13.19
C ALA A 225 -4.45 65.66 -12.22
N ASN A 226 -4.67 65.49 -10.91
CA ASN A 226 -4.21 66.44 -9.89
C ASN A 226 -2.71 66.30 -9.56
N LEU A 227 -2.13 65.11 -9.74
CA LEU A 227 -0.71 64.81 -9.47
C LEU A 227 0.23 65.32 -10.57
N GLN A 228 -0.27 65.48 -11.80
CA GLN A 228 0.50 65.86 -13.01
C GLN A 228 1.58 64.84 -13.43
N CYS A 229 1.46 63.58 -13.01
CA CYS A 229 2.24 62.46 -13.52
C CYS A 229 2.10 62.30 -15.04
N PRO A 230 3.12 61.77 -15.74
CA PRO A 230 3.11 61.56 -17.19
C PRO A 230 2.37 60.27 -17.62
N CYS A 231 1.32 59.86 -16.89
CA CYS A 231 0.66 58.57 -17.02
C CYS A 231 -0.82 58.73 -17.41
N GLU A 232 -1.28 58.06 -18.47
CA GLU A 232 -2.68 58.05 -18.90
C GLU A 232 -3.43 56.85 -18.25
N SER A 233 -4.63 57.07 -17.72
CA SER A 233 -5.42 56.07 -16.97
C SER A 233 -6.09 55.05 -17.90
N GLN A 234 -6.21 53.80 -17.45
CA GLN A 234 -6.88 52.69 -18.14
C GLN A 234 -6.31 52.41 -19.55
N ASP A 235 -4.99 52.32 -19.66
CA ASP A 235 -4.25 52.08 -20.90
C ASP A 235 -4.35 50.61 -21.33
N TYR A 236 -4.09 49.68 -20.41
CA TYR A 236 -4.15 48.23 -20.64
C TYR A 236 -4.70 47.45 -19.43
N ARG A 237 -4.93 46.14 -19.57
CA ARG A 237 -5.36 45.26 -18.46
C ARG A 237 -4.37 44.13 -18.25
N GLY A 238 -4.14 43.77 -16.99
CA GLY A 238 -3.28 42.66 -16.60
C GLY A 238 -3.81 41.92 -15.37
N CYS A 239 -3.18 40.79 -15.05
CA CYS A 239 -3.52 39.96 -13.90
C CYS A 239 -2.71 40.36 -12.66
N VAL A 240 -3.37 40.47 -11.50
CA VAL A 240 -2.69 40.64 -10.20
C VAL A 240 -3.31 39.68 -9.20
N GLY A 241 -2.58 38.61 -8.86
CA GLY A 241 -3.15 37.44 -8.22
C GLY A 241 -4.07 36.70 -9.20
N GLU A 242 -5.27 36.33 -8.74
CA GLU A 242 -6.29 35.68 -9.57
C GLU A 242 -7.15 36.69 -10.37
N ASP A 243 -7.04 38.00 -10.10
CA ASP A 243 -7.97 39.05 -10.55
C ASP A 243 -7.45 39.96 -11.66
N ILE A 244 -8.38 40.60 -12.39
CA ILE A 244 -8.07 41.57 -13.47
C ILE A 244 -8.09 43.00 -12.92
N TYR A 245 -7.02 43.74 -13.20
CA TYR A 245 -6.91 45.18 -12.92
C TYR A 245 -6.66 45.98 -14.19
N TRP A 246 -7.10 47.24 -14.20
CA TRP A 246 -6.58 48.23 -15.13
C TRP A 246 -5.15 48.62 -14.74
N PHE A 247 -4.37 49.03 -15.72
CA PHE A 247 -3.06 49.64 -15.55
C PHE A 247 -2.99 50.98 -16.28
N ASP A 248 -2.26 51.94 -15.71
CA ASP A 248 -1.95 53.20 -16.38
C ASP A 248 -0.80 53.04 -17.40
N SER A 249 -0.61 54.04 -18.26
CA SER A 249 0.43 54.02 -19.30
C SER A 249 1.88 54.12 -18.77
N CYS A 250 2.08 54.05 -17.46
CA CYS A 250 3.37 53.91 -16.79
C CYS A 250 3.57 52.51 -16.17
N GLY A 251 2.56 51.62 -16.25
CA GLY A 251 2.58 50.29 -15.65
C GLY A 251 2.12 50.24 -14.20
N ASN A 252 1.45 51.27 -13.69
CA ASN A 252 0.89 51.26 -12.34
C ASN A 252 -0.50 50.60 -12.30
N GLN A 253 -0.74 49.75 -11.30
CA GLN A 253 -2.04 49.15 -11.04
C GLN A 253 -3.10 50.21 -10.64
N GLU A 254 -4.30 50.11 -11.22
CA GLU A 254 -5.45 50.97 -10.93
C GLU A 254 -6.62 50.17 -10.30
N GLU A 255 -7.85 50.38 -10.77
CA GLU A 255 -9.07 49.76 -10.23
C GLU A 255 -9.25 48.30 -10.69
N LYS A 256 -9.76 47.42 -9.80
CA LYS A 256 -10.15 46.04 -10.17
C LYS A 256 -11.29 46.10 -11.18
N VAL A 257 -11.13 45.40 -12.30
CA VAL A 257 -12.10 45.33 -13.39
C VAL A 257 -13.13 44.23 -13.12
N GLU A 258 -12.63 43.05 -12.76
CA GLU A 258 -13.39 41.80 -12.66
C GLU A 258 -12.64 40.85 -11.72
N GLU A 259 -13.39 40.00 -11.02
CA GLU A 259 -12.89 39.10 -9.98
C GLU A 259 -13.02 37.66 -10.49
N CYS A 260 -11.89 36.97 -10.71
CA CYS A 260 -11.91 35.63 -11.30
C CYS A 260 -11.83 34.58 -10.19
N ASP A 261 -12.99 34.10 -9.75
CA ASP A 261 -13.11 33.13 -8.67
C ASP A 261 -12.71 31.71 -9.14
N TYR A 262 -11.54 31.24 -8.66
CA TYR A 262 -11.01 29.90 -8.93
C TYR A 262 -11.94 28.78 -8.44
N ALA A 263 -12.68 28.98 -7.34
CA ALA A 263 -13.67 28.03 -6.82
C ALA A 263 -14.98 28.04 -7.63
N LEU A 264 -15.23 29.07 -8.44
CA LEU A 264 -16.23 29.07 -9.53
C LEU A 264 -15.65 28.63 -10.88
N GLY A 265 -14.40 28.15 -10.91
CA GLY A 265 -13.80 27.51 -12.08
C GLY A 265 -13.28 28.47 -13.15
N ASN A 266 -12.81 29.67 -12.77
CA ASN A 266 -12.13 30.60 -13.68
C ASN A 266 -10.87 31.23 -13.06
N ILE A 267 -9.90 31.60 -13.90
CA ILE A 267 -8.66 32.29 -13.50
C ILE A 267 -8.38 33.47 -14.46
N CYS A 268 -7.72 34.53 -13.99
CA CYS A 268 -7.24 35.58 -14.89
C CYS A 268 -6.18 35.05 -15.86
N LYS A 269 -6.32 35.37 -17.15
CA LYS A 269 -5.30 35.17 -18.19
C LYS A 269 -5.11 36.44 -19.00
N GLU A 270 -3.85 36.79 -19.24
CA GLU A 270 -3.44 37.87 -20.15
C GLU A 270 -3.44 37.37 -21.61
N ASN A 271 -3.80 38.26 -22.52
CA ASN A 271 -3.98 38.00 -23.96
C ASN A 271 -2.95 38.79 -24.78
N ASP A 272 -2.67 38.34 -26.01
CA ASP A 272 -1.72 38.97 -26.95
C ASP A 272 -2.10 40.41 -27.42
N ASP A 273 -3.21 40.97 -26.94
CA ASP A 273 -3.74 42.29 -27.32
C ASP A 273 -3.77 43.31 -26.16
N ASP A 274 -2.84 43.16 -25.20
CA ASP A 274 -2.71 44.00 -24.00
C ASP A 274 -4.00 44.02 -23.14
N SER A 275 -4.74 42.91 -23.16
CA SER A 275 -5.96 42.71 -22.39
C SER A 275 -5.86 41.50 -21.46
N ALA A 276 -6.74 41.44 -20.45
CA ALA A 276 -6.87 40.28 -19.57
C ALA A 276 -8.36 39.94 -19.37
N SER A 277 -8.64 38.65 -19.20
CA SER A 277 -9.98 38.07 -19.13
C SER A 277 -10.01 36.82 -18.25
N CYS A 278 -11.11 36.61 -17.52
CA CYS A 278 -11.30 35.38 -16.76
C CYS A 278 -11.58 34.23 -17.74
N VAL A 279 -10.69 33.25 -17.78
CA VAL A 279 -10.82 32.03 -18.59
C VAL A 279 -11.16 30.85 -17.68
N SER A 280 -11.91 29.87 -18.17
CA SER A 280 -12.25 28.72 -17.34
C SER A 280 -11.05 27.80 -17.12
N VAL A 281 -10.92 27.25 -15.92
CA VAL A 281 -9.92 26.21 -15.57
C VAL A 281 -10.43 24.80 -15.87
N ASN A 282 -11.61 24.67 -16.47
CA ASN A 282 -12.14 23.40 -16.97
C ASN A 282 -11.61 23.13 -18.39
N CYS A 283 -11.30 21.87 -18.69
CA CYS A 283 -10.82 21.44 -19.99
C CYS A 283 -12.03 21.26 -20.90
N VAL A 284 -12.30 22.26 -21.75
CA VAL A 284 -13.55 22.36 -22.54
C VAL A 284 -13.59 21.33 -23.67
N ASP A 285 -12.44 21.10 -24.28
CA ASP A 285 -12.19 20.05 -25.26
C ASP A 285 -11.05 19.20 -24.66
N THR A 286 -11.19 17.86 -24.64
CA THR A 286 -10.13 16.91 -24.23
C THR A 286 -9.83 15.96 -25.37
N GLN A 287 -8.80 15.12 -25.25
CA GLN A 287 -8.50 14.15 -26.28
C GLN A 287 -9.57 13.03 -26.35
N ASP A 288 -9.95 12.67 -27.58
CA ASP A 288 -10.84 11.54 -27.87
C ASP A 288 -10.03 10.26 -28.11
N PHE A 289 -10.47 9.16 -27.49
CA PHE A 289 -9.89 7.83 -27.61
C PHE A 289 -11.03 6.84 -27.86
N PRO A 290 -11.46 6.66 -29.12
CA PRO A 290 -12.73 5.98 -29.43
C PRO A 290 -12.79 4.52 -28.95
N ASP A 291 -11.64 3.85 -28.89
CA ASP A 291 -11.50 2.45 -28.48
C ASP A 291 -11.54 2.28 -26.95
N ASN A 292 -11.45 3.37 -26.19
CA ASN A 292 -11.53 3.40 -24.73
C ASN A 292 -12.98 3.58 -24.28
N THR A 293 -13.80 2.56 -24.60
CA THR A 293 -15.27 2.60 -24.52
C THR A 293 -15.87 2.63 -23.11
N HIS A 294 -15.04 2.51 -22.06
CA HIS A 294 -15.47 2.49 -20.66
C HIS A 294 -15.98 3.84 -20.14
N ASP A 295 -15.52 4.95 -20.71
CA ASP A 295 -15.93 6.30 -20.31
C ASP A 295 -16.58 7.06 -21.46
N SER A 296 -17.91 7.21 -21.36
CA SER A 296 -18.74 7.92 -22.35
C SER A 296 -18.45 9.43 -22.50
N ARG A 297 -17.50 9.99 -21.76
CA ARG A 297 -17.04 11.39 -21.82
C ARG A 297 -15.62 11.54 -22.39
N MET A 298 -15.07 10.50 -23.01
CA MET A 298 -13.84 10.63 -23.83
C MET A 298 -14.02 11.71 -24.91
N GLY A 299 -12.98 12.51 -25.18
CA GLY A 299 -13.06 13.69 -26.05
C GLY A 299 -13.98 14.82 -25.55
N GLY A 300 -14.59 14.68 -24.37
CA GLY A 300 -15.60 15.59 -23.83
C GLY A 300 -15.06 16.59 -22.81
N PRO A 301 -15.88 17.59 -22.42
CA PRO A 301 -15.48 18.55 -21.40
C PRO A 301 -15.30 17.88 -20.02
N ARG A 302 -14.22 18.22 -19.33
CA ARG A 302 -13.87 17.78 -17.97
C ARG A 302 -13.71 18.99 -17.04
N LEU A 303 -14.15 18.87 -15.79
CA LEU A 303 -13.94 19.91 -14.77
C LEU A 303 -12.49 19.92 -14.27
N ASN A 304 -12.02 21.07 -13.79
CA ASN A 304 -10.72 21.20 -13.15
C ASN A 304 -10.58 20.20 -11.98
N GLY A 305 -9.53 19.39 -11.98
CA GLY A 305 -9.29 18.34 -10.97
C GLY A 305 -9.97 17.00 -11.25
N GLU A 306 -10.76 16.85 -12.33
CA GLU A 306 -11.14 15.52 -12.81
C GLU A 306 -9.93 14.75 -13.36
N SER A 307 -9.98 13.42 -13.22
CA SER A 307 -9.04 12.51 -13.87
C SER A 307 -9.76 11.28 -14.43
N TRP A 308 -9.18 10.66 -15.45
CA TRP A 308 -9.72 9.48 -16.14
C TRP A 308 -8.57 8.60 -16.65
N CYS A 309 -8.88 7.37 -17.03
CA CYS A 309 -7.91 6.38 -17.48
C CYS A 309 -8.06 6.09 -18.98
N THR A 310 -6.93 5.81 -19.63
CA THR A 310 -6.87 5.28 -21.00
C THR A 310 -5.88 4.13 -21.09
N TYR A 311 -6.05 3.27 -22.10
CA TYR A 311 -5.34 2.02 -22.28
C TYR A 311 -4.87 1.88 -23.74
N ASP A 312 -3.66 1.34 -23.95
CA ASP A 312 -3.12 1.05 -25.31
C ASP A 312 -3.79 -0.14 -26.01
N SER A 313 -4.45 -1.00 -25.25
CA SER A 313 -5.15 -2.19 -25.71
C SER A 313 -6.46 -2.34 -24.93
N PRO A 314 -7.32 -3.32 -25.28
CA PRO A 314 -8.22 -3.91 -24.29
C PRO A 314 -7.49 -4.21 -22.98
N SER A 315 -8.17 -4.07 -21.85
CA SER A 315 -7.55 -4.34 -20.54
C SER A 315 -8.45 -5.12 -19.58
N GLY A 316 -7.86 -6.08 -18.88
CA GLY A 316 -8.58 -7.08 -18.12
C GLY A 316 -9.12 -8.20 -19.01
N GLY A 317 -9.67 -9.25 -18.39
CA GLY A 317 -10.08 -10.46 -19.09
C GLY A 317 -8.94 -11.16 -19.83
N PHE A 318 -7.69 -10.90 -19.46
CA PHE A 318 -6.48 -11.39 -20.14
C PHE A 318 -6.37 -10.95 -21.61
N TYR A 319 -7.02 -9.86 -22.01
CA TYR A 319 -6.92 -9.26 -23.37
C TYR A 319 -5.80 -8.21 -23.52
N ASP A 320 -5.02 -7.95 -22.47
CA ASP A 320 -3.92 -6.97 -22.46
C ASP A 320 -2.76 -7.38 -23.39
N ARG A 321 -2.64 -6.66 -24.52
CA ARG A 321 -1.69 -6.98 -25.61
C ARG A 321 -0.23 -6.78 -25.18
N PRO A 322 0.72 -7.65 -25.59
CA PRO A 322 2.15 -7.45 -25.32
C PRO A 322 2.68 -6.09 -25.79
N GLY A 323 3.38 -5.40 -24.88
CA GLY A 323 3.87 -4.03 -25.07
C GLY A 323 2.89 -2.92 -24.68
N SER A 324 1.69 -3.24 -24.19
CA SER A 324 0.68 -2.23 -23.80
C SER A 324 0.99 -1.54 -22.47
N ARG A 325 0.60 -0.27 -22.38
CA ARG A 325 0.64 0.57 -21.17
C ARG A 325 -0.74 1.19 -20.90
N GLN A 326 -0.90 1.71 -19.68
CA GLN A 326 -2.09 2.42 -19.23
C GLN A 326 -1.69 3.84 -18.77
N TYR A 327 -2.59 4.82 -18.92
CA TYR A 327 -2.29 6.23 -18.69
C TYR A 327 -3.39 6.88 -17.86
N ARG A 328 -2.98 7.79 -16.97
CA ARG A 328 -3.87 8.67 -16.23
C ARG A 328 -3.90 10.05 -16.87
N HIS A 329 -5.07 10.46 -17.32
CA HIS A 329 -5.35 11.80 -17.78
C HIS A 329 -5.92 12.64 -16.62
N LEU A 330 -5.54 13.91 -16.53
CA LEU A 330 -6.00 14.86 -15.52
C LEU A 330 -6.30 16.21 -16.17
N CYS A 331 -7.40 16.86 -15.79
CA CYS A 331 -7.65 18.25 -16.14
C CYS A 331 -7.06 19.18 -15.08
N VAL A 332 -6.12 20.05 -15.45
CA VAL A 332 -5.47 21.00 -14.54
C VAL A 332 -5.40 22.39 -15.18
N ASN A 333 -6.11 23.36 -14.60
CA ASN A 333 -6.09 24.78 -15.01
C ASN A 333 -6.47 25.03 -16.49
N GLY A 334 -7.36 24.20 -17.02
CA GLY A 334 -7.83 24.26 -18.42
C GLY A 334 -6.90 23.55 -19.41
N GLU A 335 -5.87 22.87 -18.91
CA GLU A 335 -4.92 22.08 -19.69
C GLU A 335 -5.06 20.59 -19.32
N GLU A 336 -5.07 19.71 -20.33
CA GLU A 336 -5.01 18.27 -20.12
C GLU A 336 -3.56 17.85 -19.83
N LYS A 337 -3.37 17.06 -18.77
CA LYS A 337 -2.09 16.47 -18.39
C LYS A 337 -2.22 14.96 -18.43
N VAL A 338 -1.21 14.28 -18.97
CA VAL A 338 -1.16 12.83 -19.03
C VAL A 338 0.04 12.34 -18.23
N GLU A 339 -0.20 11.33 -17.40
CA GLU A 339 0.80 10.59 -16.64
C GLU A 339 0.81 9.14 -17.13
N GLU A 340 2.00 8.60 -17.35
CA GLU A 340 2.21 7.20 -17.73
C GLU A 340 2.22 6.35 -16.45
N CYS A 341 1.38 5.30 -16.36
CA CYS A 341 1.52 4.30 -15.31
C CYS A 341 2.75 3.41 -15.59
N GLU A 342 3.31 2.75 -14.57
CA GLU A 342 4.54 1.95 -14.72
C GLU A 342 4.48 0.90 -15.85
N ASP A 343 5.61 0.75 -16.56
CA ASP A 343 5.76 -0.16 -17.71
C ASP A 343 5.56 -1.64 -17.34
N PHE A 344 5.45 -2.50 -18.36
CA PHE A 344 5.12 -3.92 -18.18
C PHE A 344 3.80 -4.17 -17.43
N ARG A 345 2.89 -3.17 -17.36
CA ARG A 345 1.64 -3.22 -16.59
C ARG A 345 1.87 -3.46 -15.09
N ASN A 346 3.04 -3.05 -14.56
CA ASN A 346 3.35 -3.07 -13.12
C ASN A 346 2.42 -2.15 -12.32
N GLU A 347 1.96 -1.06 -12.94
CA GLU A 347 0.79 -0.32 -12.48
C GLU A 347 -0.34 -0.36 -13.52
N ILE A 348 -1.57 -0.41 -13.03
CA ILE A 348 -2.79 -0.26 -13.83
C ILE A 348 -3.51 1.05 -13.48
N CYS A 349 -4.19 1.66 -14.44
CA CYS A 349 -5.03 2.83 -14.21
C CYS A 349 -6.46 2.40 -13.88
N VAL A 350 -6.89 2.62 -12.64
CA VAL A 350 -8.28 2.38 -12.22
C VAL A 350 -9.08 3.69 -12.21
N GLN A 351 -10.33 3.64 -12.66
CA GLN A 351 -11.22 4.80 -12.78
C GLN A 351 -12.56 4.54 -12.11
N GLY A 352 -13.06 5.51 -11.35
CA GLY A 352 -14.46 5.50 -10.90
C GLY A 352 -15.13 6.85 -11.03
N GLU A 353 -16.45 6.83 -10.98
CA GLU A 353 -17.31 7.99 -11.19
C GLU A 353 -18.03 8.43 -9.90
N ALA A 354 -18.45 9.69 -9.83
CA ALA A 354 -19.40 10.16 -8.83
C ALA A 354 -20.36 11.21 -9.41
N VAL A 355 -21.63 11.19 -8.98
CA VAL A 355 -22.65 12.14 -9.44
C VAL A 355 -22.77 13.30 -8.45
N VAL A 356 -22.07 14.40 -8.74
CA VAL A 356 -22.14 15.63 -7.95
C VAL A 356 -23.32 16.47 -8.45
N GLY A 357 -24.47 16.29 -7.80
CA GLY A 357 -25.69 17.06 -8.03
C GLY A 357 -26.42 16.69 -9.33
N SER A 358 -25.91 17.13 -10.48
CA SER A 358 -26.41 16.75 -11.81
C SER A 358 -25.31 16.65 -12.87
N GLN A 359 -24.06 16.51 -12.43
CA GLN A 359 -22.89 16.28 -13.26
C GLN A 359 -22.19 15.02 -12.77
N THR A 360 -21.74 14.17 -13.69
CA THR A 360 -20.82 13.08 -13.37
C THR A 360 -19.40 13.63 -13.40
N VAL A 361 -18.59 13.27 -12.41
CA VAL A 361 -17.14 13.54 -12.36
C VAL A 361 -16.38 12.24 -12.20
N THR A 362 -15.17 12.14 -12.77
CA THR A 362 -14.31 10.96 -12.68
C THR A 362 -13.05 11.21 -11.87
N SER A 363 -12.55 10.14 -11.26
CA SER A 363 -11.24 10.09 -10.64
C SER A 363 -10.50 8.85 -11.13
N GLY A 364 -9.31 9.05 -11.72
CA GLY A 364 -8.42 8.02 -12.20
C GLY A 364 -7.14 7.93 -11.35
N ALA A 365 -6.57 6.74 -11.20
CA ALA A 365 -5.33 6.54 -10.45
C ALA A 365 -4.53 5.35 -11.01
N CYS A 366 -3.24 5.56 -11.31
CA CYS A 366 -2.28 4.45 -11.41
C CYS A 366 -2.16 3.74 -10.05
N ARG A 367 -2.07 2.41 -10.07
CA ARG A 367 -1.98 1.53 -8.90
C ARG A 367 -1.12 0.31 -9.20
N ASP A 368 -0.14 0.07 -8.33
CA ASP A 368 0.66 -1.16 -8.27
C ASP A 368 -0.24 -2.40 -8.36
N ILE A 369 0.04 -3.28 -9.32
CA ILE A 369 -0.79 -4.44 -9.64
C ILE A 369 -0.77 -5.54 -8.55
N GLU A 370 0.28 -5.60 -7.73
CA GLU A 370 0.38 -6.47 -6.55
C GLU A 370 -0.30 -5.85 -5.31
N SER A 371 -0.78 -4.60 -5.38
CA SER A 371 -1.62 -4.01 -4.32
C SER A 371 -3.06 -4.52 -4.33
N PHE A 372 -3.47 -5.23 -5.38
CA PHE A 372 -4.79 -5.86 -5.50
C PHE A 372 -4.76 -7.32 -5.01
N SER A 373 -5.85 -7.74 -4.37
CA SER A 373 -5.98 -9.13 -3.89
C SER A 373 -5.90 -10.13 -5.06
N LYS A 374 -5.23 -11.26 -4.84
CA LYS A 374 -5.30 -12.40 -5.76
C LYS A 374 -6.58 -13.20 -5.46
N LEU A 375 -7.23 -13.70 -6.51
CA LEU A 375 -8.46 -14.49 -6.43
C LEU A 375 -8.15 -15.94 -6.78
N ASP A 376 -8.80 -16.88 -6.11
CA ASP A 376 -8.90 -18.25 -6.59
C ASP A 376 -9.84 -18.28 -7.80
N ILE A 377 -9.36 -18.81 -8.92
CA ILE A 377 -10.13 -18.93 -10.16
C ILE A 377 -11.37 -19.83 -10.00
N ASP A 378 -11.36 -20.80 -9.07
CA ASP A 378 -12.53 -21.64 -8.77
C ASP A 378 -13.65 -20.82 -8.10
N GLU A 379 -13.31 -19.90 -7.18
CA GLU A 379 -14.28 -18.97 -6.56
C GLU A 379 -14.75 -17.92 -7.58
N TYR A 380 -13.92 -17.57 -8.57
CA TYR A 380 -14.28 -16.64 -9.64
C TYR A 380 -15.31 -17.22 -10.62
N ILE A 381 -15.14 -18.49 -11.01
CA ILE A 381 -16.00 -19.22 -11.96
C ILE A 381 -17.41 -19.45 -11.41
N ASP A 382 -17.58 -19.72 -10.10
CA ASP A 382 -18.89 -20.04 -9.49
C ASP A 382 -19.78 -18.80 -9.24
N THR A 383 -19.44 -17.63 -9.82
CA THR A 383 -20.25 -16.39 -9.76
C THR A 383 -20.93 -16.10 -11.10
N GLU A 384 -22.25 -15.82 -11.08
CA GLU A 384 -23.12 -15.70 -12.29
C GLU A 384 -22.81 -14.50 -13.23
N ASN A 385 -21.65 -13.83 -13.11
CA ASN A 385 -21.25 -12.66 -13.90
C ASN A 385 -20.01 -12.94 -14.78
N LEU A 386 -20.09 -14.01 -15.58
CA LEU A 386 -19.16 -14.34 -16.68
C LEU A 386 -19.95 -14.88 -17.89
N GLU A 387 -20.49 -13.98 -18.72
CA GLU A 387 -21.00 -14.35 -20.07
C GLU A 387 -19.87 -14.49 -21.13
N ASP A 388 -18.59 -14.38 -20.73
CA ASP A 388 -17.42 -14.30 -21.62
C ASP A 388 -16.16 -15.05 -21.07
N SER A 389 -16.31 -16.07 -20.22
CA SER A 389 -15.16 -16.80 -19.63
C SER A 389 -14.58 -17.87 -20.56
N THR A 390 -13.54 -17.51 -21.32
CA THR A 390 -12.81 -18.36 -22.29
C THR A 390 -11.79 -19.33 -21.64
N ILE A 391 -11.97 -19.72 -20.38
CA ILE A 391 -10.97 -20.48 -19.62
C ILE A 391 -11.49 -21.88 -19.30
N GLN A 392 -11.05 -22.87 -20.09
CA GLN A 392 -11.34 -24.30 -19.91
C GLN A 392 -10.10 -25.23 -20.13
N PRO A 393 -9.06 -25.15 -19.27
CA PRO A 393 -8.08 -26.24 -19.09
C PRO A 393 -8.72 -27.54 -18.54
N GLY A 394 -7.92 -28.60 -18.42
CA GLY A 394 -8.39 -29.89 -17.92
C GLY A 394 -8.76 -29.86 -16.43
N THR A 395 -9.69 -30.72 -16.00
CA THR A 395 -10.08 -30.87 -14.57
C THR A 395 -8.92 -31.34 -13.68
N SER A 396 -7.83 -31.85 -14.29
CA SER A 396 -6.55 -32.13 -13.64
C SER A 396 -5.76 -30.87 -13.30
N ASP A 397 -5.79 -29.84 -14.15
CA ASP A 397 -4.95 -28.65 -14.04
C ASP A 397 -5.35 -27.76 -12.84
N PHE A 398 -6.64 -27.78 -12.47
CA PHE A 398 -7.18 -27.10 -11.28
C PHE A 398 -6.97 -27.85 -9.95
N ASN A 399 -6.01 -28.78 -9.87
CA ASN A 399 -5.57 -29.38 -8.59
C ASN A 399 -4.25 -28.79 -8.07
N ASP A 400 -3.64 -27.87 -8.82
CA ASP A 400 -2.40 -27.16 -8.47
C ASP A 400 -2.73 -25.77 -7.93
N GLU A 401 -2.54 -25.54 -6.62
CA GLU A 401 -2.89 -24.26 -5.97
C GLU A 401 -2.07 -23.07 -6.55
N ASP A 402 -0.83 -23.30 -7.00
CA ASP A 402 0.02 -22.27 -7.62
C ASP A 402 -0.48 -21.83 -9.02
N LYS A 403 -1.41 -22.58 -9.63
CA LYS A 403 -2.08 -22.21 -10.90
C LYS A 403 -3.39 -21.43 -10.72
N LYS A 404 -3.96 -21.39 -9.51
CA LYS A 404 -5.30 -20.81 -9.28
C LYS A 404 -5.32 -19.31 -9.04
N LEU A 405 -4.23 -18.76 -8.51
CA LEU A 405 -4.20 -17.41 -7.94
C LEU A 405 -3.88 -16.34 -9.00
N VAL A 406 -4.92 -15.71 -9.53
CA VAL A 406 -4.83 -14.60 -10.50
C VAL A 406 -5.02 -13.24 -9.83
N SER A 407 -4.49 -12.15 -10.41
CA SER A 407 -4.83 -10.79 -9.94
C SER A 407 -6.33 -10.54 -10.08
N SER A 408 -6.99 -9.97 -9.07
CA SER A 408 -8.42 -9.58 -9.14
C SER A 408 -8.75 -8.59 -10.25
N THR A 409 -7.73 -7.92 -10.81
CA THR A 409 -7.82 -7.06 -12.01
C THR A 409 -8.08 -7.86 -13.30
N SER A 410 -7.69 -9.14 -13.34
CA SER A 410 -7.51 -9.96 -14.56
C SER A 410 -6.62 -9.32 -15.66
N VAL A 411 -5.79 -8.36 -15.27
CA VAL A 411 -4.67 -7.86 -16.08
C VAL A 411 -3.46 -8.73 -15.75
N PRO A 412 -2.83 -9.39 -16.74
CA PRO A 412 -1.62 -10.16 -16.52
C PRO A 412 -0.38 -9.26 -16.57
N VAL A 413 0.57 -9.43 -15.64
CA VAL A 413 1.82 -8.65 -15.63
C VAL A 413 2.63 -8.94 -16.89
N GLY A 414 3.15 -7.90 -17.53
CA GLY A 414 4.03 -7.98 -18.69
C GLY A 414 5.45 -8.41 -18.32
N SER A 415 6.27 -8.78 -19.31
CA SER A 415 7.59 -9.34 -19.06
C SER A 415 8.56 -9.24 -20.25
N LYS A 416 9.84 -9.57 -20.03
CA LYS A 416 10.88 -9.60 -21.08
C LYS A 416 10.80 -10.88 -21.94
N PHE A 417 9.71 -11.02 -22.69
CA PHE A 417 9.44 -12.20 -23.52
C PHE A 417 10.53 -12.47 -24.59
N TRP A 418 11.28 -11.46 -25.02
CA TRP A 418 12.32 -11.54 -26.05
C TRP A 418 13.65 -12.17 -25.61
N ASN A 419 13.86 -12.43 -24.32
CA ASN A 419 15.03 -13.14 -23.81
C ASN A 419 14.69 -14.41 -23.00
N GLY A 420 13.41 -14.71 -22.83
CA GLY A 420 12.92 -15.89 -22.15
C GLY A 420 12.88 -15.81 -20.62
N GLU A 421 13.03 -14.63 -20.00
CA GLU A 421 12.92 -14.46 -18.54
C GLU A 421 11.61 -15.04 -17.95
N ASN A 422 10.48 -14.88 -18.65
CA ASN A 422 9.18 -15.43 -18.27
C ASN A 422 8.95 -16.91 -18.64
N SER A 423 9.95 -17.64 -19.16
CA SER A 423 9.81 -19.05 -19.55
C SER A 423 9.44 -20.01 -18.41
N GLY A 424 9.62 -19.58 -17.15
CA GLY A 424 9.16 -20.32 -15.97
C GLY A 424 7.66 -20.13 -15.73
N GLU A 425 7.17 -18.90 -15.86
CA GLU A 425 5.77 -18.53 -15.63
C GLU A 425 4.86 -19.08 -16.73
N CYS A 426 5.21 -18.88 -18.00
CA CYS A 426 4.39 -19.39 -19.11
C CYS A 426 4.13 -20.91 -19.01
N LYS A 427 5.10 -21.69 -18.53
CA LYS A 427 4.96 -23.16 -18.38
C LYS A 427 3.86 -23.59 -17.42
N LYS A 428 3.41 -22.72 -16.51
CA LYS A 428 2.24 -23.00 -15.62
C LYS A 428 0.97 -23.18 -16.44
N GLY A 429 0.83 -22.43 -17.54
CA GLY A 429 -0.27 -22.50 -18.49
C GLY A 429 -0.32 -23.78 -19.35
N LYS A 430 0.59 -24.75 -19.18
CA LYS A 430 0.49 -26.04 -19.85
C LYS A 430 -0.85 -26.71 -19.49
N SER A 431 -1.61 -27.11 -20.51
CA SER A 431 -2.91 -27.80 -20.40
C SER A 431 -2.86 -29.15 -21.12
N GLU A 432 -3.50 -30.17 -20.55
CA GLU A 432 -3.54 -31.52 -21.12
C GLU A 432 -4.95 -32.13 -21.07
N CYS A 433 -5.33 -32.85 -22.12
CA CYS A 433 -6.62 -33.53 -22.20
C CYS A 433 -6.53 -34.87 -22.96
N THR A 434 -7.07 -35.93 -22.37
CA THR A 434 -7.19 -37.26 -23.01
C THR A 434 -8.59 -37.48 -23.55
N VAL A 435 -8.71 -37.66 -24.87
CA VAL A 435 -9.92 -38.08 -25.58
C VAL A 435 -10.09 -39.60 -25.47
N ILE A 436 -11.29 -40.06 -25.09
CA ILE A 436 -11.58 -41.49 -24.90
C ILE A 436 -12.45 -42.01 -26.04
N TRP A 437 -11.88 -42.89 -26.86
CA TRP A 437 -12.57 -43.61 -27.93
C TRP A 437 -12.99 -45.01 -27.45
N ALA A 438 -14.20 -45.45 -27.81
CA ALA A 438 -14.65 -46.82 -27.56
C ALA A 438 -15.40 -47.42 -28.74
N ARG A 439 -15.45 -48.76 -28.79
CA ARG A 439 -16.39 -49.51 -29.64
C ARG A 439 -16.94 -50.73 -28.93
N LYS A 440 -18.17 -51.09 -29.26
CA LYS A 440 -18.90 -52.16 -28.55
C LYS A 440 -18.44 -53.58 -28.91
N ASN A 441 -17.96 -53.79 -30.14
CA ASN A 441 -17.36 -55.03 -30.64
C ASN A 441 -16.46 -54.67 -31.84
N TRP A 442 -15.59 -55.60 -32.27
CA TRP A 442 -14.84 -55.53 -33.56
C TRP A 442 -15.68 -55.38 -34.84
N LEU A 443 -17.02 -55.39 -34.75
CA LEU A 443 -17.97 -55.22 -35.86
C LEU A 443 -18.70 -53.87 -35.84
N ASP A 444 -18.56 -53.12 -34.74
CA ASP A 444 -19.13 -51.80 -34.57
C ASP A 444 -18.02 -50.76 -34.83
N ASP A 445 -18.38 -49.59 -35.34
CA ASP A 445 -17.43 -48.49 -35.57
C ASP A 445 -16.95 -47.89 -34.23
N TRP A 446 -15.87 -47.10 -34.26
CA TRP A 446 -15.37 -46.35 -33.10
C TRP A 446 -16.12 -45.01 -32.95
N ASP A 447 -16.62 -44.74 -31.75
CA ASP A 447 -17.22 -43.46 -31.35
C ASP A 447 -16.41 -42.86 -30.17
N ILE A 448 -16.52 -41.54 -29.95
CA ILE A 448 -15.97 -40.86 -28.76
C ILE A 448 -16.98 -41.03 -27.61
N GLU A 449 -16.51 -41.43 -26.42
CA GLU A 449 -17.34 -41.56 -25.22
C GLU A 449 -17.07 -40.45 -24.17
N ALA A 450 -15.92 -39.77 -24.24
CA ALA A 450 -15.58 -38.63 -23.39
C ALA A 450 -14.60 -37.67 -24.06
N ASN A 451 -14.69 -36.39 -23.66
CA ASN A 451 -13.78 -35.30 -24.00
C ASN A 451 -13.67 -35.00 -25.51
N GLU A 452 -14.82 -34.93 -26.22
CA GLU A 452 -14.91 -34.63 -27.66
C GLU A 452 -14.44 -33.20 -27.99
N GLU A 453 -14.69 -32.26 -27.06
CA GLU A 453 -14.26 -30.87 -27.09
C GLU A 453 -12.74 -30.70 -27.30
N CYS A 454 -11.93 -31.63 -26.80
CA CYS A 454 -10.48 -31.61 -26.97
C CYS A 454 -10.01 -32.01 -28.38
N GLU A 455 -10.88 -32.54 -29.27
CA GLU A 455 -10.57 -32.64 -30.72
C GLU A 455 -10.74 -31.29 -31.47
N THR A 456 -11.19 -30.21 -30.80
CA THR A 456 -11.52 -28.92 -31.43
C THR A 456 -10.37 -27.91 -31.39
N GLY A 457 -10.47 -26.86 -32.23
CA GLY A 457 -9.60 -25.68 -32.11
C GLY A 457 -10.06 -24.70 -31.02
N GLU A 458 -11.29 -24.84 -30.54
CA GLU A 458 -11.87 -24.02 -29.46
C GLU A 458 -11.07 -24.25 -28.18
N PHE A 459 -10.87 -25.52 -27.80
CA PHE A 459 -9.98 -25.96 -26.72
C PHE A 459 -8.54 -25.42 -26.80
N ILE A 460 -7.99 -25.23 -28.01
CA ILE A 460 -6.65 -24.62 -28.18
C ILE A 460 -6.70 -23.10 -27.94
N GLY A 461 -7.81 -22.43 -28.28
CA GLY A 461 -8.06 -21.04 -27.91
C GLY A 461 -8.19 -20.88 -26.39
N ASP A 462 -8.99 -21.73 -25.75
CA ASP A 462 -9.22 -21.68 -24.30
C ASP A 462 -7.95 -22.02 -23.49
N SER A 463 -7.18 -23.01 -23.94
CA SER A 463 -5.84 -23.31 -23.40
C SER A 463 -4.85 -22.18 -23.64
N ASN A 464 -5.00 -21.43 -24.73
CA ASN A 464 -4.16 -20.28 -25.02
C ASN A 464 -4.49 -19.08 -24.13
N ASP A 465 -5.75 -18.84 -23.81
CA ASP A 465 -6.12 -17.82 -22.82
C ASP A 465 -5.62 -18.18 -21.42
N PHE A 466 -5.56 -19.46 -21.09
CA PHE A 466 -4.84 -19.95 -19.92
C PHE A 466 -3.31 -19.74 -20.00
N CYS A 467 -2.68 -19.73 -21.19
CA CYS A 467 -1.30 -19.22 -21.33
C CYS A 467 -1.23 -17.73 -20.95
N ARG A 468 -2.09 -16.89 -21.54
CA ARG A 468 -2.07 -15.43 -21.42
C ARG A 468 -2.38 -14.93 -20.00
N MET A 469 -3.06 -15.76 -19.21
CA MET A 469 -3.25 -15.60 -17.77
C MET A 469 -1.94 -15.40 -16.98
N PHE A 470 -0.82 -15.98 -17.46
CA PHE A 470 0.50 -15.92 -16.81
C PHE A 470 1.45 -14.83 -17.38
N GLY A 471 0.93 -13.87 -18.16
CA GLY A 471 1.72 -12.79 -18.76
C GLY A 471 1.82 -12.90 -20.28
N ASP A 472 2.89 -12.32 -20.84
CA ASP A 472 3.14 -12.32 -22.28
C ASP A 472 3.59 -13.72 -22.76
N CYS A 473 2.63 -14.64 -22.86
CA CYS A 473 2.79 -16.07 -23.06
C CYS A 473 1.82 -16.59 -24.13
N GLY A 474 2.18 -17.65 -24.86
CA GLY A 474 1.30 -18.24 -25.86
C GLY A 474 1.22 -17.45 -27.17
N ALA A 475 0.08 -17.56 -27.85
CA ALA A 475 -0.25 -16.88 -29.09
C ALA A 475 -1.10 -15.62 -28.82
N ASP A 476 -0.69 -14.47 -29.35
CA ASP A 476 -1.42 -13.20 -29.16
C ASP A 476 -1.12 -12.20 -30.28
N VAL A 477 -1.77 -11.04 -30.23
CA VAL A 477 -1.58 -9.88 -31.11
C VAL A 477 -0.80 -8.77 -30.40
N ASN A 478 0.17 -8.16 -31.08
CA ASN A 478 0.81 -6.95 -30.58
C ASN A 478 -0.12 -5.72 -30.70
N LEU A 479 0.35 -4.55 -30.24
CA LEU A 479 -0.38 -3.28 -30.35
C LEU A 479 -0.82 -2.92 -31.78
N LEU A 480 -0.08 -3.35 -32.80
CA LEU A 480 -0.37 -3.13 -34.21
C LEU A 480 -1.28 -4.22 -34.82
N GLU A 481 -1.87 -5.05 -33.97
CA GLU A 481 -2.72 -6.18 -34.31
C GLU A 481 -2.05 -7.23 -35.21
N ILE A 482 -0.72 -7.33 -35.15
CA ILE A 482 0.04 -8.38 -35.82
C ILE A 482 0.01 -9.62 -34.92
N PHE A 483 -0.51 -10.72 -35.44
CA PHE A 483 -0.70 -11.98 -34.72
C PHE A 483 0.51 -12.90 -34.88
N THR A 484 0.92 -13.56 -33.80
CA THR A 484 1.91 -14.64 -33.78
C THR A 484 1.46 -15.80 -32.91
N ASP A 485 1.78 -17.02 -33.34
CA ASP A 485 1.54 -18.26 -32.58
C ASP A 485 2.83 -18.91 -32.03
N ASP A 486 3.99 -18.27 -32.21
CA ASP A 486 5.30 -18.80 -31.80
C ASP A 486 5.41 -19.13 -30.30
N GLY A 487 4.64 -18.49 -29.42
CA GLY A 487 4.63 -18.82 -27.99
C GLY A 487 3.82 -20.08 -27.63
N LEU A 488 3.20 -20.76 -28.60
CA LEU A 488 2.29 -21.89 -28.39
C LEU A 488 2.76 -23.13 -29.17
N ASP A 489 2.85 -24.29 -28.51
CA ASP A 489 3.08 -25.59 -29.16
C ASP A 489 1.91 -26.54 -28.84
N VAL A 490 1.45 -27.30 -29.84
CA VAL A 490 0.31 -28.22 -29.71
C VAL A 490 0.71 -29.61 -30.23
N SER A 491 0.89 -30.53 -29.30
CA SER A 491 1.30 -31.91 -29.57
C SER A 491 0.15 -32.89 -29.32
N TRP A 492 0.21 -34.06 -29.97
CA TRP A 492 -0.82 -35.09 -29.91
C TRP A 492 -0.18 -36.47 -29.74
N SER A 493 -0.60 -37.23 -28.73
CA SER A 493 -0.13 -38.59 -28.45
C SER A 493 -1.25 -39.64 -28.50
N GLY A 494 -0.89 -40.91 -28.39
CA GLY A 494 -1.79 -42.06 -28.55
C GLY A 494 -1.83 -42.64 -29.96
N LYS A 495 -2.58 -43.72 -30.14
CA LYS A 495 -2.74 -44.43 -31.43
C LYS A 495 -4.20 -44.38 -31.87
N ASN A 496 -4.44 -43.73 -33.00
CA ASN A 496 -5.64 -44.00 -33.80
C ASN A 496 -5.38 -45.26 -34.64
N SER A 497 -6.17 -46.34 -34.43
CA SER A 497 -6.10 -47.53 -35.30
C SER A 497 -6.75 -47.33 -36.69
N PHE A 498 -7.22 -46.12 -37.02
CA PHE A 498 -7.95 -45.77 -38.24
C PHE A 498 -7.29 -44.59 -38.98
N ASP A 499 -7.14 -44.76 -40.30
CA ASP A 499 -6.52 -43.80 -41.23
C ASP A 499 -7.26 -42.44 -41.33
N ASP A 500 -6.55 -41.46 -41.90
CA ASP A 500 -7.07 -40.22 -42.53
C ASP A 500 -7.59 -39.09 -41.59
N LYS A 501 -7.62 -39.28 -40.26
CA LYS A 501 -8.02 -38.23 -39.30
C LYS A 501 -6.88 -37.40 -38.68
N THR A 502 -5.67 -37.96 -38.51
CA THR A 502 -4.54 -37.25 -37.87
C THR A 502 -4.10 -36.00 -38.63
N ALA A 503 -4.30 -35.97 -39.96
CA ALA A 503 -4.05 -34.81 -40.82
C ALA A 503 -5.08 -33.66 -40.64
N ASN A 504 -6.14 -33.86 -39.85
CA ASN A 504 -7.20 -32.87 -39.61
C ASN A 504 -7.30 -32.39 -38.16
N SER A 505 -6.40 -32.84 -37.26
CA SER A 505 -6.36 -32.32 -35.89
C SER A 505 -5.86 -30.87 -35.86
N PRO A 506 -6.51 -29.99 -35.09
CA PRO A 506 -6.01 -28.64 -34.85
C PRO A 506 -4.60 -28.63 -34.26
N LYS A 507 -3.79 -27.64 -34.68
CA LYS A 507 -2.39 -27.45 -34.25
C LYS A 507 -2.05 -25.99 -33.92
N SER A 508 -3.03 -25.10 -33.99
CA SER A 508 -2.92 -23.67 -33.75
C SER A 508 -4.27 -23.18 -33.25
N VAL A 509 -4.32 -21.98 -32.66
CA VAL A 509 -5.57 -21.29 -32.37
C VAL A 509 -6.39 -21.06 -33.67
N PRO A 510 -7.73 -21.03 -33.58
CA PRO A 510 -8.59 -20.93 -34.74
C PRO A 510 -8.70 -19.48 -35.25
N SER A 511 -9.02 -19.29 -36.53
CA SER A 511 -9.19 -17.95 -37.11
C SER A 511 -10.35 -17.12 -36.53
N SER A 512 -11.24 -17.73 -35.73
CA SER A 512 -12.23 -17.04 -34.90
C SER A 512 -11.56 -16.31 -33.74
N PHE A 513 -10.73 -17.02 -32.97
CA PHE A 513 -9.95 -16.48 -31.85
C PHE A 513 -9.07 -15.30 -32.28
N VAL A 514 -8.28 -15.48 -33.34
CA VAL A 514 -7.41 -14.41 -33.89
C VAL A 514 -8.21 -13.19 -34.39
N LYS A 515 -9.48 -13.37 -34.77
CA LYS A 515 -10.38 -12.27 -35.14
C LYS A 515 -10.97 -11.59 -33.90
N GLU A 516 -11.22 -12.33 -32.83
CA GLU A 516 -11.77 -11.82 -31.57
C GLU A 516 -10.80 -10.87 -30.87
N LEU A 517 -9.52 -11.28 -30.71
CA LEU A 517 -8.43 -10.44 -30.16
C LEU A 517 -8.28 -9.07 -30.85
N LYS A 518 -8.64 -8.99 -32.14
CA LYS A 518 -8.60 -7.78 -33.00
C LYS A 518 -9.95 -7.06 -33.09
N SER A 519 -10.83 -7.30 -32.13
CA SER A 519 -12.20 -6.72 -32.13
C SER A 519 -12.80 -6.49 -30.73
N LYS A 520 -12.10 -6.85 -29.66
CA LYS A 520 -12.37 -6.35 -28.30
C LYS A 520 -11.80 -4.93 -28.21
N GLU A 521 -12.52 -4.03 -27.54
CA GLU A 521 -12.20 -2.62 -27.30
C GLU A 521 -12.77 -2.26 -25.91
N GLY A 522 -12.04 -1.52 -25.07
CA GLY A 522 -12.46 -1.19 -23.69
C GLY A 522 -11.93 -2.11 -22.59
N ILE A 523 -12.63 -2.18 -21.46
CA ILE A 523 -12.24 -2.95 -20.26
C ILE A 523 -13.07 -4.22 -20.07
N PHE A 524 -12.49 -5.25 -19.47
CA PHE A 524 -13.09 -6.57 -19.32
C PHE A 524 -12.80 -7.21 -17.94
N GLY A 525 -13.63 -8.18 -17.54
CA GLY A 525 -13.39 -9.04 -16.39
C GLY A 525 -13.25 -8.30 -15.06
N GLY A 526 -12.08 -8.42 -14.44
CA GLY A 526 -11.72 -7.78 -13.18
C GLY A 526 -11.61 -6.25 -13.24
N MET A 527 -11.15 -5.67 -14.36
CA MET A 527 -11.04 -4.21 -14.51
C MET A 527 -12.40 -3.52 -14.46
N ASP A 528 -13.42 -4.15 -15.06
CA ASP A 528 -14.81 -3.66 -15.04
C ASP A 528 -15.37 -3.67 -13.61
N LYS A 529 -15.30 -4.83 -12.93
CA LYS A 529 -15.70 -5.01 -11.52
C LYS A 529 -14.95 -4.07 -10.56
N LEU A 530 -13.69 -3.76 -10.86
CA LEU A 530 -12.84 -2.88 -10.05
C LEU A 530 -13.23 -1.39 -10.23
N ASN A 531 -13.57 -0.98 -11.44
CA ASN A 531 -14.07 0.37 -11.72
C ASN A 531 -15.49 0.59 -11.13
N GLU A 532 -16.35 -0.45 -11.11
CA GLU A 532 -17.60 -0.43 -10.31
C GLU A 532 -17.30 -0.22 -8.81
N ALA A 533 -16.39 -1.00 -8.22
CA ALA A 533 -16.05 -0.90 -6.81
C ALA A 533 -15.39 0.46 -6.43
N PHE A 534 -14.60 1.04 -7.33
CA PHE A 534 -13.99 2.37 -7.13
C PHE A 534 -15.06 3.47 -7.21
N THR A 535 -16.06 3.33 -8.08
CA THR A 535 -17.24 4.21 -8.18
C THR A 535 -18.07 4.19 -6.90
N ASP A 536 -18.35 3.02 -6.32
CA ASP A 536 -19.04 2.90 -5.03
C ASP A 536 -18.25 3.55 -3.87
N SER A 537 -16.92 3.39 -3.85
CA SER A 537 -16.05 4.04 -2.86
C SER A 537 -16.01 5.57 -3.00
N PHE A 538 -15.94 6.07 -4.23
CA PHE A 538 -15.84 7.49 -4.53
C PHE A 538 -17.18 8.23 -4.30
N THR A 539 -18.32 7.61 -4.62
CA THR A 539 -19.66 8.16 -4.31
C THR A 539 -19.93 8.24 -2.80
N LEU A 540 -19.37 7.33 -2.00
CA LEU A 540 -19.37 7.44 -0.53
C LEU A 540 -18.61 8.69 -0.07
N SER A 541 -17.38 8.90 -0.57
CA SER A 541 -16.53 10.04 -0.16
C SER A 541 -17.13 11.41 -0.49
N THR A 542 -17.81 11.54 -1.64
CA THR A 542 -18.42 12.80 -2.08
C THR A 542 -19.72 13.15 -1.34
N SER A 543 -20.25 12.24 -0.51
CA SER A 543 -21.50 12.43 0.23
C SER A 543 -21.35 13.24 1.54
N GLU A 544 -20.14 13.35 2.11
CA GLU A 544 -19.92 13.89 3.47
C GLU A 544 -20.18 15.40 3.63
N HIS A 545 -20.52 16.12 2.56
CA HIS A 545 -20.90 17.54 2.62
C HIS A 545 -22.42 17.80 2.48
N VAL A 546 -23.27 16.77 2.48
CA VAL A 546 -24.74 16.92 2.48
C VAL A 546 -25.41 16.44 3.78
N THR A 547 -25.34 17.28 4.80
CA THR A 547 -26.20 17.33 5.99
C THR A 547 -26.10 16.21 7.06
N ILE A 548 -25.40 16.53 8.15
CA ILE A 548 -25.32 15.77 9.42
C ILE A 548 -26.66 15.82 10.22
N TYR A 549 -27.81 15.67 9.57
CA TYR A 549 -29.13 15.86 10.21
C TYR A 549 -30.29 14.94 9.78
N GLN A 550 -30.09 13.92 8.95
CA GLN A 550 -31.16 12.94 8.63
C GLN A 550 -30.88 11.45 8.93
N LEU A 551 -29.64 11.03 9.22
CA LEU A 551 -29.32 9.62 9.58
C LEU A 551 -29.39 9.31 11.10
N ALA A 552 -30.19 10.06 11.85
CA ALA A 552 -30.45 9.81 13.28
C ALA A 552 -31.73 8.98 13.55
N THR A 553 -32.16 8.12 12.62
CA THR A 553 -33.40 7.31 12.78
C THR A 553 -33.43 5.90 12.17
N ILE A 554 -32.38 5.42 11.52
CA ILE A 554 -32.30 4.03 11.00
C ILE A 554 -30.95 3.40 11.35
N LEU A 555 -30.88 2.80 12.55
CA LEU A 555 -30.09 1.61 12.93
C LEU A 555 -30.20 1.44 14.47
N ALA A 556 -31.36 0.94 14.90
CA ALA A 556 -31.66 0.76 16.33
C ALA A 556 -32.58 -0.45 16.62
N TYR A 557 -32.52 -1.48 15.77
CA TYR A 557 -33.23 -2.75 15.96
C TYR A 557 -32.44 -3.96 15.41
N SER A 558 -31.25 -4.17 15.96
CA SER A 558 -30.52 -5.44 15.87
C SER A 558 -30.64 -6.17 17.22
N PHE A 559 -31.52 -7.16 17.30
CA PHE A 559 -31.54 -8.16 18.39
C PHE A 559 -32.13 -9.48 17.89
N ASP A 560 -31.63 -10.57 18.45
CA ASP A 560 -31.83 -11.95 18.01
C ASP A 560 -33.30 -12.38 17.89
N PHE A 561 -33.54 -13.39 17.04
CA PHE A 561 -34.12 -14.61 17.61
C PHE A 561 -33.76 -15.88 16.83
N SER A 562 -33.59 -16.98 17.58
CA SER A 562 -33.28 -18.30 17.04
C SER A 562 -34.53 -19.17 16.86
N THR A 563 -34.38 -20.28 16.14
CA THR A 563 -35.19 -21.51 16.27
C THR A 563 -36.71 -21.50 15.94
N THR A 564 -37.05 -22.35 14.96
CA THR A 564 -38.12 -23.39 15.00
C THR A 564 -39.58 -23.15 14.56
N LEU A 565 -39.92 -23.88 13.47
CA LEU A 565 -41.09 -24.79 13.27
C LEU A 565 -42.47 -24.32 12.73
N PHE A 566 -42.75 -24.79 11.49
CA PHE A 566 -43.99 -25.44 10.97
C PHE A 566 -45.29 -24.59 10.88
N GLY A 567 -46.30 -24.90 10.04
CA GLY A 567 -46.59 -25.97 9.06
C GLY A 567 -48.04 -25.77 8.54
N PHE A 568 -48.66 -26.48 7.58
CA PHE A 568 -48.38 -27.69 6.77
C PHE A 568 -49.08 -27.49 5.38
N PHE A 569 -48.91 -28.32 4.34
CA PHE A 569 -49.66 -29.56 4.02
C PHE A 569 -49.15 -30.06 2.63
N GLU A 570 -49.11 -31.34 2.25
CA GLU A 570 -49.11 -32.63 2.98
C GLU A 570 -48.79 -33.78 1.98
N GLN A 571 -48.20 -34.89 2.48
CA GLN A 571 -48.38 -36.31 2.06
C GLN A 571 -48.27 -36.72 0.56
N SER A 572 -47.65 -37.84 0.18
CA SER A 572 -46.92 -38.88 0.92
C SER A 572 -46.24 -39.89 -0.03
N MET A 573 -45.13 -40.51 0.38
CA MET A 573 -45.00 -41.98 0.56
C MET A 573 -43.59 -42.36 1.05
N MET A 574 -43.49 -43.22 2.06
CA MET A 574 -42.24 -43.82 2.54
C MET A 574 -41.90 -45.08 1.74
N LEU A 575 -40.61 -45.41 1.53
CA LEU A 575 -40.14 -46.81 1.53
C LEU A 575 -38.60 -46.97 1.62
N SER A 576 -38.13 -47.45 2.78
CA SER A 576 -36.80 -48.04 3.08
C SER A 576 -35.53 -47.15 3.07
N PRO A 577 -34.55 -47.36 3.99
CA PRO A 577 -33.29 -46.60 4.03
C PRO A 577 -32.24 -46.96 2.96
N LEU A 578 -32.49 -47.97 2.11
CA LEU A 578 -31.51 -48.46 1.14
C LEU A 578 -31.44 -47.62 -0.15
N GLY A 579 -32.37 -46.68 -0.36
CA GLY A 579 -32.39 -45.83 -1.56
C GLY A 579 -31.52 -44.57 -1.48
N ALA A 580 -31.23 -44.06 -0.27
CA ALA A 580 -30.51 -42.78 -0.11
C ALA A 580 -29.00 -42.91 -0.43
N ILE A 581 -28.39 -44.05 -0.10
CA ILE A 581 -26.99 -44.36 -0.43
C ILE A 581 -26.80 -44.44 -1.95
N PHE A 582 -27.82 -44.87 -2.70
CA PHE A 582 -27.73 -45.07 -4.15
C PHE A 582 -27.76 -43.76 -4.98
N PHE A 583 -28.13 -42.62 -4.40
CA PHE A 583 -28.09 -41.33 -5.09
C PHE A 583 -26.90 -40.45 -4.70
N ILE A 584 -26.39 -40.58 -3.48
CA ILE A 584 -25.14 -39.89 -3.07
C ILE A 584 -23.92 -40.53 -3.76
N LEU A 585 -23.96 -41.83 -4.07
CA LEU A 585 -22.94 -42.53 -4.88
C LEU A 585 -22.97 -42.23 -6.39
N ILE A 586 -23.79 -41.28 -6.85
CA ILE A 586 -23.91 -40.90 -8.28
C ILE A 586 -23.52 -39.43 -8.52
N SER A 587 -23.32 -38.64 -7.47
CA SER A 587 -22.93 -37.22 -7.54
C SER A 587 -21.53 -36.93 -6.98
N ILE A 588 -20.69 -37.97 -6.82
CA ILE A 588 -19.27 -37.87 -6.38
C ILE A 588 -18.40 -38.83 -7.22
N ILE A 589 -18.83 -39.12 -8.46
CA ILE A 589 -18.05 -39.92 -9.43
C ILE A 589 -18.30 -39.36 -10.84
N TRP A 590 -17.60 -38.26 -11.15
CA TRP A 590 -17.30 -37.79 -12.50
C TRP A 590 -15.79 -37.52 -12.47
N GLY A 591 -15.03 -38.25 -13.30
CA GLY A 591 -13.60 -38.51 -13.08
C GLY A 591 -13.28 -40.00 -13.28
N ASP A 592 -13.13 -40.38 -14.54
CA ASP A 592 -12.39 -41.51 -15.14
C ASP A 592 -12.56 -42.97 -14.64
N GLU A 593 -12.63 -43.28 -13.34
CA GLU A 593 -12.57 -44.68 -12.86
C GLU A 593 -13.71 -45.59 -13.38
N LEU A 594 -14.87 -45.03 -13.73
CA LEU A 594 -16.01 -45.82 -14.21
C LEU A 594 -15.85 -46.36 -15.64
N GLY A 595 -14.99 -45.76 -16.46
CA GLY A 595 -14.78 -46.19 -17.85
C GLY A 595 -14.25 -47.62 -17.93
N GLU A 596 -13.13 -47.89 -17.25
CA GLU A 596 -12.54 -49.24 -17.21
C GLU A 596 -13.47 -50.28 -16.56
N ILE A 597 -14.15 -49.92 -15.46
CA ILE A 597 -14.96 -50.88 -14.68
C ILE A 597 -16.20 -51.29 -15.47
N LEU A 598 -16.83 -50.36 -16.21
CA LEU A 598 -17.95 -50.68 -17.11
C LEU A 598 -17.47 -51.39 -18.38
N GLY A 599 -16.31 -51.00 -18.94
CA GLY A 599 -15.66 -51.67 -20.06
C GLY A 599 -15.37 -53.15 -19.77
N LYS A 600 -14.72 -53.45 -18.65
CA LYS A 600 -14.39 -54.82 -18.19
C LYS A 600 -15.63 -55.68 -17.86
N ILE A 601 -16.79 -55.07 -17.64
CA ILE A 601 -18.08 -55.76 -17.40
C ILE A 601 -18.92 -55.95 -18.69
N MET A 602 -18.74 -55.10 -19.71
CA MET A 602 -19.58 -55.12 -20.92
C MET A 602 -18.86 -55.45 -22.24
N GLY A 603 -17.52 -55.47 -22.26
CA GLY A 603 -16.72 -55.99 -23.38
C GLY A 603 -16.49 -55.00 -24.54
N TYR A 604 -16.34 -53.71 -24.23
CA TYR A 604 -15.91 -52.70 -25.20
C TYR A 604 -14.39 -52.78 -25.43
N ASP A 605 -13.94 -52.47 -26.64
CA ASP A 605 -12.54 -52.07 -26.89
C ASP A 605 -12.43 -50.56 -26.64
N GLN A 606 -11.28 -50.07 -26.15
CA GLN A 606 -11.00 -48.65 -25.88
C GLN A 606 -9.64 -48.23 -26.47
N GLU A 607 -9.55 -47.02 -27.01
CA GLU A 607 -8.32 -46.36 -27.47
C GLU A 607 -8.27 -44.95 -26.85
N PHE A 608 -7.07 -44.52 -26.41
CA PHE A 608 -6.83 -43.23 -25.77
C PHE A 608 -5.97 -42.34 -26.69
N ARG A 609 -6.25 -41.05 -26.67
CA ARG A 609 -5.55 -40.04 -27.48
C ARG A 609 -5.44 -38.74 -26.70
N ASP A 610 -4.22 -38.26 -26.49
CA ASP A 610 -3.98 -37.04 -25.70
C ASP A 610 -3.66 -35.86 -26.60
N VAL A 611 -4.07 -34.67 -26.16
CA VAL A 611 -3.61 -33.38 -26.67
C VAL A 611 -2.93 -32.62 -25.53
N THR A 612 -1.73 -32.13 -25.80
CA THR A 612 -0.93 -31.35 -24.86
C THR A 612 -0.63 -29.99 -25.48
N VAL A 613 -1.18 -28.94 -24.87
CA VAL A 613 -0.92 -27.55 -25.23
C VAL A 613 0.16 -27.02 -24.30
N SER A 614 1.29 -26.59 -24.87
CA SER A 614 2.45 -26.10 -24.14
C SER A 614 2.70 -24.63 -24.41
N CYS A 615 2.63 -23.81 -23.36
CA CYS A 615 2.89 -22.38 -23.41
C CYS A 615 4.37 -22.06 -23.23
N SER A 616 4.86 -21.11 -24.01
CA SER A 616 6.17 -20.46 -23.93
C SER A 616 5.97 -18.94 -24.01
N PRO A 617 7.02 -18.12 -23.78
CA PRO A 617 6.93 -16.68 -23.96
C PRO A 617 6.41 -16.30 -25.35
N TRP A 618 5.43 -15.41 -25.39
CA TRP A 618 4.94 -14.82 -26.64
C TRP A 618 6.11 -14.19 -27.40
N GLN A 619 6.11 -14.27 -28.73
CA GLN A 619 7.20 -13.71 -29.53
C GLN A 619 6.65 -12.70 -30.54
N ALA A 620 7.32 -11.55 -30.63
CA ALA A 620 7.04 -10.53 -31.64
C ALA A 620 7.13 -11.10 -33.08
N PRO A 621 6.44 -10.47 -34.05
CA PRO A 621 6.56 -10.83 -35.46
C PRO A 621 7.99 -10.63 -35.97
N ALA A 622 8.38 -11.39 -36.99
CA ALA A 622 9.74 -11.30 -37.54
C ALA A 622 9.93 -10.01 -38.36
N GLY A 623 11.11 -9.40 -38.26
CA GLY A 623 11.46 -8.15 -38.93
C GLY A 623 11.37 -6.91 -38.04
N GLY A 624 11.49 -5.74 -38.66
CA GLY A 624 11.43 -4.44 -38.00
C GLY A 624 10.77 -3.33 -38.81
N ASP A 625 9.97 -3.67 -39.84
CA ASP A 625 9.30 -2.69 -40.72
C ASP A 625 8.44 -1.67 -39.96
N ASP A 626 7.88 -2.07 -38.81
CA ASP A 626 7.04 -1.23 -37.94
C ASP A 626 7.77 -0.59 -36.74
N CYS A 627 9.09 -0.76 -36.54
CA CYS A 627 9.77 -0.25 -35.32
C CYS A 627 9.63 1.26 -35.12
N SER A 628 9.59 2.05 -36.20
CA SER A 628 9.43 3.51 -36.15
C SER A 628 8.02 3.95 -35.72
N ARG A 629 7.12 2.99 -35.47
CA ARG A 629 5.73 3.19 -35.03
C ARG A 629 5.56 2.92 -33.54
N CYS A 630 6.65 2.88 -32.79
CA CYS A 630 6.61 2.73 -31.35
C CYS A 630 5.95 3.94 -30.68
N ASP A 631 6.21 5.14 -31.21
CA ASP A 631 5.58 6.39 -30.81
C ASP A 631 4.31 6.70 -31.65
N ASP A 632 3.88 5.80 -32.57
CA ASP A 632 2.55 5.91 -33.18
C ASP A 632 1.50 5.73 -32.07
N ASP A 633 0.71 6.78 -31.83
CA ASP A 633 -0.66 6.62 -31.39
C ASP A 633 -1.59 7.22 -32.45
N VAL A 634 -2.29 6.36 -33.20
CA VAL A 634 -3.23 6.77 -34.25
C VAL A 634 -4.52 7.41 -33.72
N ARG A 635 -4.68 7.47 -32.39
CA ARG A 635 -5.73 8.18 -31.65
C ARG A 635 -5.30 9.63 -31.31
N TYR A 636 -4.08 10.03 -31.70
CA TYR A 636 -3.47 11.33 -31.35
C TYR A 636 -3.54 12.36 -32.48
N ASP A 637 -3.69 13.65 -32.12
CA ASP A 637 -3.61 14.78 -33.04
C ASP A 637 -2.40 15.68 -32.70
N GLU A 638 -1.27 15.40 -33.36
CA GLU A 638 0.01 16.12 -33.20
C GLU A 638 -0.08 17.63 -33.52
N ASP A 639 -1.11 18.08 -34.26
CA ASP A 639 -1.32 19.51 -34.55
C ASP A 639 -1.92 20.27 -33.33
N VAL A 640 -2.28 19.57 -32.24
CA VAL A 640 -3.01 20.14 -31.09
C VAL A 640 -2.29 20.00 -29.73
N TYR A 641 -1.62 18.88 -29.46
CA TYR A 641 -1.05 18.55 -28.15
C TYR A 641 0.32 17.82 -28.25
N ASP A 642 1.06 17.68 -27.13
CA ASP A 642 2.35 16.94 -27.06
C ASP A 642 2.11 15.45 -26.74
N ALA A 643 2.51 14.55 -27.65
CA ALA A 643 2.25 13.11 -27.56
C ALA A 643 2.74 12.47 -26.23
N PRO A 644 1.84 11.84 -25.43
CA PRO A 644 2.17 11.29 -24.13
C PRO A 644 2.70 9.87 -24.19
N VAL A 645 2.36 9.13 -25.26
CA VAL A 645 2.83 7.76 -25.53
C VAL A 645 4.29 7.83 -25.92
N LYS A 646 5.18 7.46 -24.99
CA LYS A 646 6.62 7.36 -25.25
C LYS A 646 7.01 5.91 -25.47
N CYS A 647 7.73 5.65 -26.54
CA CYS A 647 8.28 4.34 -26.80
C CYS A 647 9.19 3.85 -25.67
N SER A 648 8.85 2.73 -25.03
CA SER A 648 9.71 2.03 -24.07
C SER A 648 10.40 0.81 -24.69
N GLU A 649 11.30 0.16 -23.94
CA GLU A 649 11.89 -1.12 -24.38
C GLU A 649 10.77 -2.17 -24.58
N TYR A 650 9.83 -2.27 -23.65
CA TYR A 650 8.69 -3.19 -23.71
C TYR A 650 7.82 -2.95 -24.94
N ARG A 651 7.42 -1.70 -25.20
CA ARG A 651 6.62 -1.32 -26.36
C ARG A 651 7.38 -1.54 -27.67
N CYS A 652 8.65 -1.12 -27.74
CA CYS A 652 9.51 -1.32 -28.93
C CYS A 652 9.66 -2.80 -29.30
N LYS A 653 9.85 -3.65 -28.28
CA LYS A 653 10.08 -5.09 -28.47
C LYS A 653 8.87 -5.87 -28.94
N SER A 654 7.64 -5.37 -28.76
CA SER A 654 6.45 -6.07 -29.26
C SER A 654 6.14 -5.79 -30.73
N LEU A 655 6.74 -4.75 -31.32
CA LEU A 655 6.52 -4.37 -32.73
C LEU A 655 7.17 -5.36 -33.72
N GLY A 656 8.34 -5.90 -33.37
CA GLY A 656 9.04 -6.90 -34.19
C GLY A 656 10.38 -7.35 -33.59
N THR A 657 10.85 -8.55 -33.94
CA THR A 657 12.10 -9.12 -33.39
C THR A 657 13.37 -8.38 -33.83
N GLY A 658 13.29 -7.56 -34.87
CA GLY A 658 14.38 -6.68 -35.31
C GLY A 658 14.49 -5.35 -34.54
N CYS A 659 13.48 -5.03 -33.72
CA CYS A 659 13.38 -3.74 -33.04
C CYS A 659 14.28 -3.63 -31.80
N GLU A 660 15.05 -2.55 -31.73
CA GLU A 660 15.85 -2.16 -30.57
C GLU A 660 15.55 -0.70 -30.18
N LEU A 661 15.42 -0.43 -28.88
CA LEU A 661 15.36 0.94 -28.36
C LEU A 661 16.79 1.48 -28.27
N ILE A 662 17.06 2.59 -28.96
CA ILE A 662 18.35 3.30 -28.90
C ILE A 662 18.22 4.61 -28.12
N ASN A 663 19.32 5.04 -27.52
CA ASN A 663 19.45 6.30 -26.76
C ASN A 663 18.43 6.47 -25.62
N GLU A 664 18.06 5.38 -24.96
CA GLU A 664 17.14 5.35 -23.81
C GLU A 664 17.48 6.43 -22.76
N GLY A 665 16.44 7.13 -22.27
CA GLY A 665 16.55 8.20 -21.29
C GLY A 665 17.03 9.55 -21.88
N THR A 666 16.90 9.77 -23.19
CA THR A 666 17.33 11.02 -23.86
C THR A 666 16.31 11.57 -24.85
N GLU A 667 16.48 12.84 -25.25
CA GLU A 667 15.70 13.48 -26.34
C GLU A 667 15.96 12.85 -27.74
N GLU A 668 16.98 11.99 -27.88
CA GLU A 668 17.26 11.23 -29.11
C GLU A 668 16.82 9.76 -29.02
N GLN A 669 15.99 9.41 -28.03
CA GLN A 669 15.40 8.07 -27.85
C GLN A 669 14.52 7.69 -29.05
N ALA A 670 14.70 6.48 -29.59
CA ALA A 670 13.92 5.97 -30.71
C ALA A 670 13.93 4.44 -30.76
N CYS A 671 12.84 3.83 -31.22
CA CYS A 671 12.82 2.42 -31.62
C CYS A 671 13.20 2.29 -33.10
N VAL A 672 14.17 1.42 -33.39
CA VAL A 672 14.70 1.25 -34.75
C VAL A 672 14.90 -0.22 -35.10
N ASP A 673 14.69 -0.56 -36.37
CA ASP A 673 15.17 -1.83 -36.90
C ASP A 673 16.70 -1.79 -36.98
N THR A 674 17.34 -2.80 -36.39
CA THR A 674 18.80 -2.97 -36.43
C THR A 674 19.27 -3.97 -37.49
N TYR A 675 18.35 -4.69 -38.14
CA TYR A 675 18.61 -5.78 -39.08
C TYR A 675 18.38 -5.44 -40.56
N VAL A 676 17.92 -4.21 -40.89
CA VAL A 676 17.72 -3.57 -42.22
C VAL A 676 18.73 -3.95 -43.33
N ASN A 677 19.93 -4.40 -42.97
CA ASN A 677 21.05 -4.62 -43.90
C ASN A 677 21.50 -6.09 -44.07
N ASP A 678 20.89 -7.08 -43.41
CA ASP A 678 21.20 -8.49 -43.73
C ASP A 678 20.17 -9.15 -44.66
N PRO A 679 20.55 -9.53 -45.90
CA PRO A 679 19.70 -10.22 -46.86
C PRO A 679 19.90 -11.75 -46.88
N ASN A 680 20.63 -12.32 -45.90
CA ASN A 680 20.96 -13.75 -45.86
C ASN A 680 20.19 -14.41 -44.70
N PRO A 681 19.49 -15.54 -44.92
CA PRO A 681 18.86 -16.29 -43.84
C PRO A 681 19.89 -17.11 -43.05
N PRO A 682 19.57 -17.53 -41.80
CA PRO A 682 20.51 -18.24 -40.92
C PRO A 682 21.17 -19.45 -41.57
N TYR A 683 22.49 -19.50 -41.54
CA TYR A 683 23.28 -20.63 -42.01
C TYR A 683 23.34 -21.73 -40.94
N ILE A 684 22.71 -22.86 -41.26
CA ILE A 684 22.53 -24.00 -40.35
C ILE A 684 23.74 -24.95 -40.42
N THR A 685 24.23 -25.37 -39.25
CA THR A 685 25.23 -26.44 -39.05
C THR A 685 24.77 -27.48 -38.03
N PRO A 686 25.34 -28.70 -38.00
CA PRO A 686 24.99 -29.71 -36.99
C PRO A 686 25.54 -29.33 -35.62
N TRP A 687 24.72 -29.37 -34.56
CA TRP A 687 25.20 -29.21 -33.19
C TRP A 687 25.83 -30.53 -32.72
N HIS A 688 27.16 -30.60 -32.74
CA HIS A 688 27.86 -31.86 -32.52
C HIS A 688 27.94 -32.28 -31.04
N GLU A 689 27.77 -31.36 -30.10
CA GLU A 689 27.95 -31.64 -28.66
C GLU A 689 26.68 -32.17 -27.97
N ILE A 690 25.49 -31.92 -28.54
CA ILE A 690 24.19 -32.35 -27.98
C ILE A 690 23.73 -33.76 -28.44
N LEU A 691 24.36 -34.33 -29.47
CA LEU A 691 23.95 -35.62 -30.03
C LEU A 691 24.17 -36.78 -29.04
N THR A 692 23.11 -37.54 -28.74
CA THR A 692 23.17 -38.70 -27.82
C THR A 692 24.31 -39.66 -28.19
N THR A 693 25.21 -39.96 -27.25
CA THR A 693 26.22 -41.00 -27.44
C THR A 693 25.56 -42.38 -27.47
N PRO A 694 25.89 -43.29 -28.41
CA PRO A 694 27.16 -43.36 -29.16
C PRO A 694 27.08 -42.85 -30.61
N TYR A 695 26.04 -42.10 -30.99
CA TYR A 695 25.81 -41.71 -32.38
C TYR A 695 26.79 -40.62 -32.87
N SER A 696 26.82 -40.43 -34.18
CA SER A 696 27.68 -39.49 -34.88
C SER A 696 27.01 -38.90 -36.12
N VAL A 697 27.52 -37.76 -36.59
CA VAL A 697 26.95 -36.99 -37.70
C VAL A 697 27.77 -37.24 -38.97
N ASP A 698 27.15 -37.74 -40.06
CA ASP A 698 27.70 -37.63 -41.41
C ASP A 698 27.05 -36.45 -42.15
N VAL A 699 27.87 -35.46 -42.51
CA VAL A 699 27.39 -34.17 -43.04
C VAL A 699 27.09 -34.28 -44.53
N THR A 700 25.83 -34.08 -44.90
CA THR A 700 25.39 -34.14 -46.30
C THR A 700 25.52 -32.78 -46.99
N ALA A 701 25.08 -32.69 -48.24
CA ALA A 701 25.17 -31.45 -49.03
C ALA A 701 24.16 -30.35 -48.60
N ASN A 702 23.21 -30.67 -47.72
CA ASN A 702 22.07 -29.81 -47.35
C ASN A 702 21.43 -30.30 -46.02
N GLY A 703 22.26 -30.70 -45.04
CA GLY A 703 21.77 -31.42 -43.87
C GLY A 703 22.79 -32.37 -43.26
N TYR A 704 22.33 -33.33 -42.47
CA TYR A 704 23.14 -34.46 -41.99
C TYR A 704 22.34 -35.74 -41.75
N ASP A 705 23.04 -36.86 -41.81
CA ASP A 705 22.53 -38.18 -41.49
C ASP A 705 23.16 -38.63 -40.15
N ILE A 706 22.42 -39.32 -39.28
CA ILE A 706 22.92 -39.83 -38.00
C ILE A 706 23.33 -41.30 -38.17
N GLU A 707 24.60 -41.62 -37.89
CA GLU A 707 25.15 -42.97 -37.94
C GLU A 707 25.80 -43.38 -36.60
N PRO A 708 25.76 -44.68 -36.22
CA PRO A 708 25.06 -45.78 -36.88
C PRO A 708 23.53 -45.71 -36.68
N ILE A 709 22.82 -46.68 -37.28
CA ILE A 709 21.37 -46.91 -37.07
C ILE A 709 20.99 -46.78 -35.59
N VAL A 710 19.92 -46.04 -35.33
CA VAL A 710 19.45 -45.65 -33.99
C VAL A 710 18.73 -46.81 -33.31
N GLU A 711 19.01 -47.03 -32.02
CA GLU A 711 18.31 -47.99 -31.17
C GLU A 711 16.89 -47.47 -30.85
N TYR A 712 15.89 -48.32 -31.01
CA TYR A 712 14.48 -47.96 -30.82
C TYR A 712 14.13 -47.94 -29.31
N TYR A 713 13.10 -47.18 -28.93
CA TYR A 713 12.71 -46.95 -27.52
C TYR A 713 13.82 -46.37 -26.60
N GLN A 714 14.91 -45.84 -27.15
CA GLN A 714 15.91 -45.06 -26.42
C GLN A 714 15.85 -43.58 -26.85
N PRO A 715 16.01 -42.63 -25.93
CA PRO A 715 15.88 -41.20 -26.24
C PRO A 715 17.03 -40.71 -27.14
N LEU A 716 16.68 -40.17 -28.31
CA LEU A 716 17.62 -39.56 -29.25
C LEU A 716 17.48 -38.03 -29.22
N THR A 717 18.45 -37.35 -28.61
CA THR A 717 18.61 -35.89 -28.69
C THR A 717 19.55 -35.54 -29.83
N PHE A 718 19.21 -34.52 -30.62
CA PHE A 718 20.04 -33.98 -31.69
C PHE A 718 19.66 -32.51 -31.98
N GLY A 719 20.54 -31.76 -32.66
CA GLY A 719 20.34 -30.33 -32.83
C GLY A 719 21.14 -29.67 -33.94
N ILE A 720 20.92 -28.37 -34.08
CA ILE A 720 21.60 -27.49 -35.03
C ILE A 720 22.14 -26.23 -34.33
N GLU A 721 23.25 -25.74 -34.88
CA GLU A 721 23.84 -24.43 -34.60
C GLU A 721 23.49 -23.49 -35.77
N LEU A 722 23.23 -22.22 -35.47
CA LEU A 722 23.09 -21.12 -36.41
C LEU A 722 24.29 -20.18 -36.27
N ASN A 723 24.62 -19.41 -37.32
CA ASN A 723 25.61 -18.34 -37.24
C ASN A 723 25.10 -17.03 -36.61
N GLU A 724 23.82 -16.99 -36.25
CA GLU A 724 23.07 -15.82 -35.77
C GLU A 724 21.76 -16.26 -35.12
N TYR A 725 21.15 -15.37 -34.34
CA TYR A 725 19.87 -15.61 -33.67
C TYR A 725 18.72 -15.81 -34.66
N GLY A 726 17.97 -16.90 -34.50
CA GLY A 726 16.76 -17.14 -35.28
C GLY A 726 15.79 -18.13 -34.63
N LYS A 727 14.61 -18.22 -35.24
CA LYS A 727 13.59 -19.24 -34.93
C LYS A 727 13.64 -20.33 -35.99
N CYS A 728 13.41 -21.58 -35.59
CA CYS A 728 13.42 -22.71 -36.51
C CYS A 728 12.14 -23.53 -36.34
N LYS A 729 11.51 -23.91 -37.46
CA LYS A 729 10.36 -24.82 -37.51
C LYS A 729 10.67 -25.97 -38.48
N TYR A 730 10.01 -27.11 -38.31
CA TYR A 730 10.23 -28.29 -39.16
C TYR A 730 8.94 -28.90 -39.70
N ALA A 731 9.09 -29.68 -40.76
CA ALA A 731 8.07 -30.57 -41.28
C ALA A 731 8.64 -31.98 -41.51
N GLU A 732 7.75 -32.98 -41.50
CA GLU A 732 8.05 -34.36 -41.90
C GLU A 732 7.76 -34.60 -43.41
N GLU A 733 7.21 -33.59 -44.10
CA GLU A 733 6.98 -33.60 -45.54
C GLU A 733 7.86 -32.59 -46.30
N LEU A 734 8.37 -33.00 -47.46
CA LEU A 734 9.18 -32.14 -48.32
C LEU A 734 8.36 -31.01 -48.95
N GLY A 735 8.80 -29.77 -48.71
CA GLY A 735 8.40 -28.60 -49.50
C GLY A 735 7.42 -27.64 -48.82
N ILE A 736 7.02 -27.93 -47.58
CA ILE A 736 6.20 -27.04 -46.75
C ILE A 736 6.88 -25.65 -46.61
N PRO A 737 6.20 -24.52 -46.87
CA PRO A 737 6.71 -23.18 -46.56
C PRO A 737 6.83 -22.95 -45.04
N TYR A 738 7.75 -22.10 -44.58
CA TYR A 738 7.98 -21.87 -43.14
C TYR A 738 6.72 -21.39 -42.41
N GLU A 739 5.97 -20.48 -43.04
CA GLU A 739 4.66 -19.98 -42.60
C GLU A 739 3.56 -21.07 -42.44
N ASN A 740 3.81 -22.30 -42.90
CA ASN A 740 2.94 -23.48 -42.76
C ASN A 740 3.64 -24.63 -42.00
N MET A 741 4.84 -24.42 -41.45
CA MET A 741 5.51 -25.39 -40.58
C MET A 741 4.97 -25.21 -39.15
N VAL A 742 4.34 -26.28 -38.64
CA VAL A 742 3.59 -26.26 -37.38
C VAL A 742 4.36 -26.83 -36.18
N ASN A 743 5.47 -27.54 -36.42
CA ASN A 743 6.29 -28.10 -35.34
C ASN A 743 7.52 -27.19 -35.14
N SER A 744 7.81 -26.76 -33.91
CA SER A 744 9.02 -25.99 -33.59
C SER A 744 10.27 -26.89 -33.52
N PHE A 745 11.43 -26.41 -33.99
CA PHE A 745 12.71 -27.11 -33.87
C PHE A 745 13.58 -26.40 -32.82
N GLY A 746 13.62 -26.95 -31.60
CA GLY A 746 14.09 -26.25 -30.41
C GLY A 746 13.04 -25.31 -29.82
N THR A 747 13.47 -24.45 -28.90
CA THR A 747 12.60 -23.41 -28.32
C THR A 747 12.19 -22.38 -29.37
N SER A 748 10.99 -21.82 -29.21
CA SER A 748 10.47 -20.76 -30.09
C SER A 748 11.08 -19.37 -29.85
N LEU A 749 11.78 -19.20 -28.73
CA LEU A 749 12.68 -18.07 -28.47
C LEU A 749 13.73 -17.93 -29.58
N ASP A 750 14.20 -16.72 -29.87
CA ASP A 750 15.38 -16.53 -30.72
C ASP A 750 16.64 -17.12 -30.04
N SER A 751 17.32 -18.08 -30.67
CA SER A 751 18.59 -18.62 -30.18
C SER A 751 19.50 -19.09 -31.32
N GLU A 752 20.81 -19.10 -31.07
CA GLU A 752 21.81 -19.64 -32.01
C GLU A 752 21.87 -21.18 -31.96
N GLU A 753 21.59 -21.78 -30.80
CA GLU A 753 21.57 -23.23 -30.58
C GLU A 753 20.12 -23.75 -30.51
N LYS A 754 19.83 -24.89 -31.16
CA LYS A 754 18.50 -25.54 -31.22
C LYS A 754 18.61 -27.06 -31.11
N GLU A 755 17.83 -27.69 -30.24
CA GLU A 755 17.80 -29.14 -30.04
C GLU A 755 16.37 -29.71 -30.01
N ILE A 756 16.19 -30.97 -30.38
CA ILE A 756 14.97 -31.75 -30.09
C ILE A 756 15.34 -33.14 -29.59
N THR A 757 14.48 -33.74 -28.77
CA THR A 757 14.63 -35.13 -28.27
C THR A 757 13.45 -36.00 -28.69
N ILE A 758 13.74 -37.15 -29.29
CA ILE A 758 12.76 -38.17 -29.63
C ILE A 758 12.83 -39.28 -28.59
N ASN A 759 11.91 -39.25 -27.61
CA ASN A 759 11.92 -40.13 -26.44
C ASN A 759 11.71 -41.63 -26.74
N SER A 760 11.11 -41.97 -27.88
CA SER A 760 10.87 -43.36 -28.27
C SER A 760 10.78 -43.51 -29.80
N PRO A 761 11.93 -43.61 -30.50
CA PRO A 761 11.96 -43.90 -31.92
C PRO A 761 11.27 -45.24 -32.22
N THR A 762 10.40 -45.26 -33.23
CA THR A 762 9.67 -46.47 -33.65
C THR A 762 10.62 -47.44 -34.37
N PRO A 763 10.62 -48.76 -34.08
CA PRO A 763 11.53 -49.72 -34.70
C PRO A 763 11.28 -49.93 -36.20
N SER A 764 12.37 -50.10 -36.96
CA SER A 764 12.35 -50.30 -38.43
C SER A 764 11.69 -49.17 -39.23
N THR A 765 11.93 -47.92 -38.80
CA THR A 765 11.40 -46.69 -39.40
C THR A 765 12.54 -45.80 -39.90
N GLU A 766 12.35 -45.22 -41.09
CA GLU A 766 13.19 -44.16 -41.68
C GLU A 766 12.60 -42.80 -41.25
N TYR A 767 13.38 -41.97 -40.57
CA TYR A 767 12.99 -40.62 -40.14
C TYR A 767 13.68 -39.57 -41.02
N GLU A 768 12.92 -38.60 -41.52
CA GLU A 768 13.42 -37.47 -42.33
C GLU A 768 12.73 -36.16 -41.93
N TYR A 769 13.50 -35.23 -41.37
CA TYR A 769 13.04 -33.93 -40.91
C TYR A 769 13.52 -32.82 -41.84
N TYR A 770 12.61 -31.91 -42.20
CA TYR A 770 12.84 -30.76 -43.07
C TYR A 770 12.76 -29.46 -42.28
N ILE A 771 13.89 -28.95 -41.81
CA ILE A 771 14.01 -27.76 -40.96
C ILE A 771 14.16 -26.50 -41.82
N LYS A 772 13.49 -25.42 -41.45
CA LYS A 772 13.79 -24.05 -41.93
C LYS A 772 13.86 -23.11 -40.75
N CYS A 773 14.78 -22.16 -40.83
CA CYS A 773 14.91 -21.08 -39.87
C CYS A 773 14.67 -19.73 -40.54
N ILE A 774 14.37 -18.74 -39.70
CA ILE A 774 14.16 -17.33 -40.02
C ILE A 774 14.99 -16.49 -39.04
N ASP A 775 15.68 -15.46 -39.54
CA ASP A 775 16.37 -14.47 -38.70
C ASP A 775 15.42 -13.37 -38.18
N ARG A 776 15.97 -12.47 -37.37
CA ARG A 776 15.28 -11.28 -36.83
C ARG A 776 14.90 -10.24 -37.88
N GLY A 777 15.53 -10.21 -39.04
CA GLY A 777 15.13 -9.40 -40.19
C GLY A 777 14.00 -10.04 -41.02
N GLY A 778 13.59 -11.27 -40.71
CA GLY A 778 12.57 -12.02 -41.43
C GLY A 778 13.05 -12.83 -42.63
N THR A 779 14.36 -12.98 -42.88
CA THR A 779 14.83 -13.77 -44.03
C THR A 779 14.79 -15.27 -43.71
N THR A 780 14.02 -16.02 -44.49
CA THR A 780 13.83 -17.47 -44.29
C THR A 780 14.74 -18.30 -45.20
N ASN A 781 15.20 -19.48 -44.75
CA ASN A 781 15.94 -20.40 -45.62
C ASN A 781 15.11 -20.82 -46.88
N PRO A 782 15.63 -20.60 -48.11
CA PRO A 782 14.91 -20.94 -49.35
C PRO A 782 14.83 -22.44 -49.62
N THR A 783 15.71 -23.24 -48.99
CA THR A 783 15.74 -24.70 -49.02
C THR A 783 15.80 -25.20 -47.58
N ALA A 784 14.98 -26.20 -47.25
CA ALA A 784 15.01 -26.81 -45.92
C ALA A 784 16.33 -27.58 -45.71
N TYR A 785 16.91 -27.48 -44.52
CA TYR A 785 18.00 -28.32 -44.04
C TYR A 785 17.42 -29.67 -43.60
N VAL A 786 18.10 -30.78 -43.91
CA VAL A 786 17.52 -32.13 -43.79
C VAL A 786 18.26 -32.95 -42.73
N ILE A 787 17.55 -33.51 -41.74
CA ILE A 787 18.13 -34.40 -40.73
C ILE A 787 17.49 -35.78 -40.84
N ARG A 788 18.29 -36.85 -40.87
CA ARG A 788 17.80 -38.22 -41.12
C ARG A 788 18.44 -39.28 -40.25
N PHE A 789 17.66 -40.32 -39.95
CA PHE A 789 18.17 -41.55 -39.34
C PHE A 789 17.24 -42.75 -39.59
N ASP A 790 17.83 -43.94 -39.64
CA ASP A 790 17.10 -45.23 -39.62
C ASP A 790 17.10 -45.81 -38.20
N THR A 791 16.04 -46.53 -37.82
CA THR A 791 15.99 -47.28 -36.55
C THR A 791 16.19 -48.79 -36.71
N SER A 792 16.71 -49.41 -35.64
CA SER A 792 17.11 -50.82 -35.58
C SER A 792 15.96 -51.83 -35.78
N SER A 793 16.35 -53.05 -36.16
CA SER A 793 15.46 -54.23 -36.25
C SER A 793 16.01 -55.47 -35.53
N GLU A 794 17.06 -55.34 -34.70
CA GLU A 794 17.53 -56.45 -33.86
C GLU A 794 16.73 -56.48 -32.55
N PRO A 795 16.35 -57.66 -32.02
CA PRO A 795 15.50 -57.73 -30.84
C PRO A 795 16.30 -57.38 -29.58
N ASP A 796 15.72 -56.52 -28.75
CA ASP A 796 16.16 -56.30 -27.37
C ASP A 796 16.24 -57.62 -26.58
N ILE A 797 17.26 -57.69 -25.70
CA ILE A 797 17.62 -58.81 -24.83
C ILE A 797 18.00 -58.37 -23.41
N GLN A 798 17.87 -57.08 -23.08
CA GLN A 798 18.18 -56.55 -21.75
C GLN A 798 16.88 -56.35 -20.96
N PRO A 799 16.87 -56.60 -19.64
CA PRO A 799 15.71 -56.30 -18.81
C PRO A 799 15.76 -54.86 -18.28
N PRO A 800 14.60 -54.22 -18.07
CA PRO A 800 14.52 -52.83 -17.65
C PRO A 800 15.08 -52.61 -16.23
N THR A 801 15.61 -51.43 -15.98
CA THR A 801 16.00 -50.88 -14.68
C THR A 801 15.04 -49.78 -14.24
N ILE A 802 14.85 -49.66 -12.93
CA ILE A 802 14.19 -48.51 -12.31
C ILE A 802 15.28 -47.50 -12.00
N ASP A 803 15.15 -46.31 -12.59
CA ASP A 803 16.16 -45.26 -12.52
C ASP A 803 15.79 -44.22 -11.45
N SER A 804 14.49 -43.93 -11.28
CA SER A 804 13.98 -43.09 -10.18
C SER A 804 12.63 -43.57 -9.62
N THR A 805 12.24 -43.04 -8.46
CA THR A 805 10.96 -43.30 -7.80
C THR A 805 10.46 -42.05 -7.10
N SER A 806 9.17 -41.70 -7.24
CA SER A 806 8.65 -40.41 -6.73
C SER A 806 8.72 -40.24 -5.21
N ILE A 807 8.71 -41.34 -4.46
CA ILE A 807 9.08 -41.37 -3.04
C ILE A 807 10.52 -41.89 -2.91
N VAL A 808 11.36 -41.19 -2.13
CA VAL A 808 12.76 -41.59 -1.90
C VAL A 808 12.83 -42.90 -1.11
N ASN A 809 13.69 -43.82 -1.57
CA ASN A 809 13.92 -45.10 -0.90
C ASN A 809 14.51 -44.90 0.51
N GLY A 810 13.74 -45.23 1.54
CA GLY A 810 14.03 -44.96 2.95
C GLY A 810 13.25 -43.79 3.57
N ALA A 811 12.35 -43.14 2.83
CA ALA A 811 11.50 -42.06 3.33
C ALA A 811 10.57 -42.51 4.49
N TYR A 812 10.16 -41.54 5.29
CA TYR A 812 9.18 -41.75 6.35
C TYR A 812 7.75 -41.66 5.82
N LEU A 813 6.84 -42.38 6.48
CA LEU A 813 5.39 -42.36 6.25
C LEU A 813 4.68 -41.77 7.47
N ALA A 814 3.66 -40.95 7.21
CA ALA A 814 2.79 -40.41 8.24
C ALA A 814 2.12 -41.50 9.09
N TYR A 815 1.67 -41.09 10.27
CA TYR A 815 0.96 -41.94 11.21
C TYR A 815 -0.40 -42.39 10.64
N ASN A 816 -0.73 -43.68 10.83
CA ASN A 816 -1.88 -44.37 10.26
C ASN A 816 -1.94 -44.49 8.72
N THR A 817 -0.91 -44.11 7.96
CA THR A 817 -0.85 -44.39 6.52
C THR A 817 -0.83 -45.90 6.25
N THR A 818 -1.91 -46.44 5.69
CA THR A 818 -2.06 -47.88 5.35
C THR A 818 -1.72 -48.22 3.90
N GLU A 819 -1.67 -47.22 3.02
CA GLU A 819 -1.36 -47.31 1.60
C GLU A 819 -0.76 -45.99 1.10
N THR A 820 0.00 -46.02 0.03
CA THR A 820 0.57 -44.81 -0.60
C THR A 820 0.72 -45.00 -2.10
N SER A 821 0.57 -43.94 -2.89
CA SER A 821 0.83 -43.97 -4.32
C SER A 821 2.34 -43.86 -4.58
N LEU A 822 2.84 -44.57 -5.59
CA LEU A 822 4.23 -44.50 -6.01
C LEU A 822 4.30 -44.49 -7.54
N GLU A 823 5.10 -43.59 -8.07
CA GLU A 823 5.53 -43.60 -9.47
C GLU A 823 6.95 -44.16 -9.57
N LEU A 824 7.19 -44.99 -10.57
CA LEU A 824 8.52 -45.47 -10.97
C LEU A 824 8.86 -44.88 -12.34
N GLU A 825 10.09 -44.42 -12.50
CA GLU A 825 10.69 -44.03 -13.78
C GLU A 825 11.70 -45.11 -14.19
N LEU A 826 11.62 -45.59 -15.43
CA LEU A 826 12.46 -46.67 -15.96
C LEU A 826 13.26 -46.24 -17.19
N ASN A 827 14.40 -46.89 -17.40
CA ASN A 827 15.31 -46.63 -18.53
C ASN A 827 14.70 -46.92 -19.93
N GLU A 828 13.58 -47.66 -19.98
CA GLU A 828 12.90 -48.08 -21.19
C GLU A 828 11.43 -48.46 -20.93
N PRO A 829 10.57 -48.47 -21.97
CA PRO A 829 9.14 -48.75 -21.82
C PRO A 829 8.83 -50.19 -21.39
N VAL A 830 7.87 -50.35 -20.46
CA VAL A 830 7.55 -51.64 -19.84
C VAL A 830 6.13 -52.14 -20.06
N SER A 831 6.00 -53.45 -20.32
CA SER A 831 4.72 -54.14 -20.51
C SER A 831 4.03 -54.49 -19.20
N LEU A 832 4.80 -54.63 -18.11
CA LEU A 832 4.29 -54.94 -16.77
C LEU A 832 5.33 -54.61 -15.69
N CYS A 833 4.94 -53.83 -14.68
CA CYS A 833 5.63 -53.75 -13.39
C CYS A 833 4.74 -54.28 -12.26
N THR A 834 5.35 -54.89 -11.24
CA THR A 834 4.68 -55.55 -10.10
C THR A 834 5.48 -55.40 -8.80
N TRP A 835 4.83 -55.60 -7.65
CA TRP A 835 5.47 -55.49 -6.34
C TRP A 835 5.10 -56.61 -5.34
N SER A 836 6.03 -56.95 -4.44
CA SER A 836 5.76 -57.88 -3.33
C SER A 836 6.32 -57.39 -1.99
N LYS A 837 5.48 -57.33 -0.95
CA LYS A 837 5.89 -56.91 0.40
C LYS A 837 6.70 -58.01 1.09
N GLY A 838 7.85 -57.66 1.66
CA GLY A 838 8.67 -58.47 2.57
C GLY A 838 9.45 -59.64 1.95
N VAL A 839 9.14 -60.06 0.72
CA VAL A 839 9.82 -61.16 0.02
C VAL A 839 9.93 -60.84 -1.47
N ASP A 840 11.12 -61.02 -2.06
CA ASP A 840 11.34 -60.97 -3.52
C ASP A 840 10.72 -62.20 -4.20
N LEU A 841 9.77 -61.97 -5.12
CA LEU A 841 9.04 -63.01 -5.86
C LEU A 841 9.21 -62.82 -7.37
N PRO A 842 9.30 -63.90 -8.18
CA PRO A 842 9.22 -63.80 -9.63
C PRO A 842 7.87 -63.22 -10.10
N ILE A 843 7.88 -62.54 -11.26
CA ILE A 843 6.73 -61.79 -11.78
C ILE A 843 5.48 -62.67 -11.98
N GLU A 844 5.64 -63.95 -12.30
CA GLU A 844 4.52 -64.89 -12.49
C GLU A 844 3.95 -65.45 -11.16
N GLN A 845 4.50 -65.04 -10.02
CA GLN A 845 4.03 -65.41 -8.67
C GLN A 845 3.39 -64.24 -7.91
N ILE A 846 3.41 -63.04 -8.48
CA ILE A 846 2.77 -61.85 -7.91
C ILE A 846 1.32 -61.79 -8.39
N HIS A 847 0.41 -61.37 -7.50
CA HIS A 847 -1.01 -61.24 -7.82
C HIS A 847 -1.27 -59.91 -8.55
N GLY A 848 -2.21 -59.88 -9.50
CA GLY A 848 -2.47 -58.68 -10.33
C GLY A 848 -2.91 -57.43 -9.56
N GLU A 849 -3.43 -57.59 -8.34
CA GLU A 849 -3.73 -56.51 -7.39
C GLU A 849 -2.47 -55.75 -6.91
N ASN A 850 -1.28 -56.33 -7.12
CA ASN A 850 0.03 -55.74 -6.81
C ASN A 850 0.80 -55.40 -8.11
N SER A 851 0.17 -54.66 -9.02
CA SER A 851 0.78 -54.18 -10.27
C SER A 851 0.81 -52.65 -10.32
N PHE A 852 1.70 -52.10 -11.15
CA PHE A 852 1.70 -50.69 -11.54
C PHE A 852 1.07 -50.56 -12.93
N SER A 853 0.32 -49.47 -13.16
CA SER A 853 -0.17 -49.10 -14.48
C SER A 853 0.93 -48.30 -15.20
N CYS A 854 1.46 -48.85 -16.29
CA CYS A 854 2.60 -48.26 -17.00
C CYS A 854 2.28 -47.79 -18.43
N GLY A 855 1.10 -48.10 -18.97
CA GLY A 855 0.68 -47.70 -20.33
C GLY A 855 1.49 -48.26 -21.52
N ASN A 856 2.51 -49.10 -21.29
CA ASN A 856 3.63 -49.35 -22.23
C ASN A 856 4.57 -48.15 -22.41
N SER A 857 4.79 -47.37 -21.34
CA SER A 857 5.69 -46.23 -21.24
C SER A 857 6.83 -46.48 -20.23
N VAL A 858 7.73 -45.51 -20.08
CA VAL A 858 8.79 -45.48 -19.06
C VAL A 858 8.29 -45.19 -17.65
N ASN A 859 7.09 -44.62 -17.50
CA ASN A 859 6.52 -44.25 -16.20
C ASN A 859 5.47 -45.27 -15.76
N CYS A 860 5.46 -45.60 -14.46
CA CYS A 860 4.60 -46.62 -13.86
C CYS A 860 3.99 -46.12 -12.55
N LEU A 861 2.69 -45.82 -12.54
CA LEU A 861 1.95 -45.38 -11.35
C LEU A 861 1.28 -46.58 -10.66
N GLY A 862 1.37 -46.68 -9.33
CA GLY A 862 0.69 -47.75 -8.59
C GLY A 862 0.74 -47.63 -7.06
N THR A 863 -0.27 -48.18 -6.40
CA THR A 863 -0.42 -48.08 -4.94
C THR A 863 0.30 -49.21 -4.20
N LEU A 864 1.14 -48.86 -3.22
CA LEU A 864 1.74 -49.80 -2.28
C LEU A 864 0.82 -49.99 -1.07
N ASN A 865 0.20 -51.17 -0.96
CA ASN A 865 -0.85 -51.44 0.01
C ASN A 865 -0.36 -52.24 1.24
N GLY A 866 -1.01 -52.03 2.38
CA GLY A 866 -0.76 -52.77 3.62
C GLY A 866 0.47 -52.28 4.37
N LEU A 867 0.70 -50.97 4.40
CA LEU A 867 1.73 -50.30 5.17
C LEU A 867 1.43 -50.38 6.69
N GLU A 868 2.49 -50.39 7.49
CA GLU A 868 2.45 -50.51 8.95
C GLU A 868 3.16 -49.32 9.58
N SER A 869 2.46 -48.53 10.41
CA SER A 869 2.99 -47.35 11.11
C SER A 869 3.80 -47.73 12.38
N GLY A 870 4.25 -46.71 13.11
CA GLY A 870 5.01 -46.81 14.36
C GLY A 870 6.50 -46.55 14.15
N THR A 871 7.14 -45.83 15.08
CA THR A 871 8.51 -45.32 14.94
C THR A 871 9.51 -46.44 14.60
N GLY A 872 10.03 -46.41 13.37
CA GLY A 872 11.03 -47.36 12.90
C GLY A 872 10.47 -48.72 12.43
N THR A 873 9.15 -48.82 12.20
CA THR A 873 8.54 -49.96 11.50
C THR A 873 8.98 -49.95 10.03
N GLU A 874 9.65 -51.01 9.57
CA GLU A 874 10.18 -51.09 8.20
C GLU A 874 9.19 -51.76 7.23
N ASN A 875 8.64 -50.98 6.30
CA ASN A 875 7.80 -51.47 5.20
C ASN A 875 8.68 -51.76 3.99
N LEU A 876 9.06 -53.03 3.84
CA LEU A 876 9.95 -53.50 2.78
C LEU A 876 9.16 -54.06 1.59
N PHE A 877 9.51 -53.65 0.38
CA PHE A 877 8.95 -54.08 -0.89
C PHE A 877 10.04 -54.49 -1.88
N TYR A 878 9.68 -55.31 -2.87
CA TYR A 878 10.51 -55.67 -4.00
C TYR A 878 9.74 -55.43 -5.29
N PHE A 879 10.31 -54.70 -6.24
CA PHE A 879 9.68 -54.41 -7.54
C PHE A 879 10.25 -55.28 -8.66
N ARG A 880 9.39 -55.74 -9.57
CA ARG A 880 9.71 -56.63 -10.70
C ARG A 880 9.01 -56.15 -11.97
N CYS A 881 9.79 -55.88 -13.00
CA CYS A 881 9.31 -55.35 -14.28
C CYS A 881 9.77 -56.19 -15.48
N ALA A 882 9.04 -56.03 -16.58
CA ALA A 882 9.29 -56.61 -17.89
C ALA A 882 9.05 -55.55 -18.99
N ASP A 883 10.00 -55.42 -19.91
CA ASP A 883 9.96 -54.57 -21.11
C ASP A 883 8.90 -55.03 -22.13
N LEU A 884 8.82 -54.34 -23.27
CA LEU A 884 7.92 -54.68 -24.39
C LEU A 884 8.40 -55.88 -25.24
N ALA A 885 9.68 -56.28 -25.17
CA ALA A 885 10.21 -57.46 -25.85
C ALA A 885 9.98 -58.76 -25.05
N GLY A 886 9.75 -58.63 -23.74
CA GLY A 886 9.49 -59.72 -22.80
C GLY A 886 10.72 -60.19 -22.02
N ASN A 887 11.79 -59.40 -21.94
CA ASN A 887 12.85 -59.64 -20.95
C ASN A 887 12.32 -59.26 -19.55
N GLN A 888 13.03 -59.65 -18.49
CA GLN A 888 12.52 -59.54 -17.11
C GLN A 888 13.64 -59.27 -16.10
N MET A 889 13.37 -58.37 -15.15
CA MET A 889 14.26 -58.14 -14.01
C MET A 889 14.57 -59.46 -13.28
N ASN A 890 15.85 -59.82 -13.18
CA ASN A 890 16.29 -61.09 -12.58
C ASN A 890 16.33 -61.06 -11.04
N GLN A 891 16.47 -59.87 -10.45
CA GLN A 891 16.40 -59.60 -9.01
C GLN A 891 15.37 -58.48 -8.77
N GLY A 892 14.69 -58.47 -7.63
CA GLY A 892 13.75 -57.39 -7.30
C GLY A 892 14.48 -56.14 -6.83
N TYR A 893 14.04 -54.96 -7.28
CA TYR A 893 14.52 -53.68 -6.73
C TYR A 893 14.00 -53.53 -5.29
N GLU A 894 14.90 -53.46 -4.30
CA GLU A 894 14.54 -53.36 -2.88
C GLU A 894 14.14 -51.92 -2.53
N PHE A 895 12.87 -51.72 -2.18
CA PHE A 895 12.31 -50.42 -1.80
C PHE A 895 11.79 -50.44 -0.36
N ARG A 896 12.08 -49.38 0.40
CA ARG A 896 11.85 -49.31 1.85
C ARG A 896 11.14 -48.02 2.23
N LEU A 897 10.13 -48.12 3.08
CA LEU A 897 9.45 -46.99 3.71
C LEU A 897 9.42 -47.18 5.23
N VAL A 898 9.55 -46.10 6.00
CA VAL A 898 9.71 -46.15 7.46
C VAL A 898 8.49 -45.54 8.16
N GLY A 899 7.80 -46.30 9.00
CA GLY A 899 6.68 -45.79 9.79
C GLY A 899 7.11 -44.76 10.84
N SER A 900 6.28 -43.74 11.06
CA SER A 900 6.33 -42.85 12.23
C SER A 900 5.22 -43.18 13.24
N ASP A 901 5.33 -42.60 14.44
CA ASP A 901 4.17 -42.37 15.31
C ASP A 901 3.59 -40.96 15.07
N GLU A 902 2.49 -40.63 15.73
CA GLU A 902 1.83 -39.31 15.74
C GLU A 902 2.76 -38.21 16.27
N LEU A 903 2.96 -37.08 15.57
CA LEU A 903 3.71 -35.94 16.12
C LEU A 903 2.89 -35.26 17.24
N ASN A 904 3.55 -34.86 18.32
CA ASN A 904 2.91 -34.29 19.51
C ASN A 904 3.66 -33.05 20.02
N ILE A 905 2.98 -31.91 20.20
CA ILE A 905 3.49 -30.80 21.01
C ILE A 905 3.28 -31.14 22.48
N ILE A 906 4.36 -31.21 23.26
CA ILE A 906 4.33 -31.63 24.69
C ILE A 906 4.60 -30.50 25.68
N SER A 907 5.01 -29.32 25.19
CA SER A 907 5.21 -28.11 25.99
C SER A 907 5.18 -26.87 25.09
N ILE A 908 4.60 -25.78 25.61
CA ILE A 908 4.60 -24.44 25.04
C ILE A 908 4.95 -23.48 26.19
N GLU A 909 5.90 -22.59 25.99
CA GLU A 909 6.22 -21.48 26.90
C GLU A 909 6.34 -20.16 26.10
N PRO A 910 5.86 -19.01 26.61
CA PRO A 910 5.09 -18.84 27.85
C PRO A 910 3.72 -19.52 27.78
N ALA A 911 3.27 -20.11 28.88
CA ALA A 911 1.95 -20.73 28.98
C ALA A 911 0.84 -19.67 29.17
N ASN A 912 -0.43 -20.01 28.95
CA ASN A 912 -1.53 -19.04 29.06
C ASN A 912 -1.52 -18.29 30.41
N GLY A 913 -1.48 -16.96 30.37
CA GLY A 913 -1.31 -16.16 31.58
C GLY A 913 -1.07 -14.67 31.32
N ILE A 914 -0.90 -13.93 32.42
CA ILE A 914 -0.55 -12.51 32.43
C ILE A 914 0.94 -12.37 32.73
N TYR A 915 1.64 -11.56 31.95
CA TYR A 915 3.08 -11.33 32.00
C TYR A 915 3.40 -9.84 32.13
N TYR A 916 4.36 -9.54 32.99
CA TYR A 916 4.75 -8.18 33.38
C TYR A 916 6.10 -7.80 32.75
N TYR A 917 6.30 -8.18 31.49
CA TYR A 917 7.50 -7.92 30.70
C TYR A 917 7.18 -7.96 29.21
N SER A 918 7.79 -7.05 28.44
CA SER A 918 7.61 -6.89 26.99
C SER A 918 8.45 -7.86 26.15
N ASP A 919 9.63 -8.24 26.66
CA ASP A 919 10.57 -9.14 25.99
C ASP A 919 10.42 -10.58 26.51
N PHE A 920 10.12 -11.52 25.61
CA PHE A 920 9.96 -12.94 25.94
C PHE A 920 10.48 -13.84 24.81
N VAL A 921 10.48 -15.16 25.06
CA VAL A 921 10.82 -16.16 24.04
C VAL A 921 9.68 -17.16 23.97
N LEU A 922 8.99 -17.20 22.82
CA LEU A 922 8.13 -18.33 22.47
C LEU A 922 9.01 -19.56 22.30
N SER A 923 8.67 -20.66 22.94
CA SER A 923 9.33 -21.93 22.73
C SER A 923 8.37 -23.11 22.81
N LEU A 924 8.64 -24.13 21.98
CA LEU A 924 7.85 -25.35 21.92
C LEU A 924 8.77 -26.56 22.03
N VAL A 925 8.24 -27.63 22.63
CA VAL A 925 8.87 -28.96 22.63
C VAL A 925 7.96 -29.94 21.92
N THR A 926 8.47 -30.57 20.88
CA THR A 926 7.80 -31.61 20.11
C THR A 926 8.38 -33.00 20.41
N ALA A 927 7.57 -34.04 20.24
CA ALA A 927 7.92 -35.43 20.54
C ALA A 927 7.14 -36.40 19.66
N ASN A 928 7.52 -37.69 19.70
CA ASN A 928 7.01 -38.75 18.82
C ASN A 928 7.29 -38.41 17.35
N GLY A 929 6.34 -38.54 16.42
CA GLY A 929 6.58 -38.23 15.00
C GLY A 929 7.68 -39.07 14.34
N ALA A 930 8.17 -38.60 13.19
CA ALA A 930 9.43 -39.02 12.59
C ALA A 930 10.63 -38.45 13.37
N GLU A 931 11.80 -39.11 13.24
CA GLU A 931 13.06 -38.73 13.89
C GLU A 931 12.99 -38.45 15.42
N SER A 932 11.95 -38.93 16.13
CA SER A 932 11.70 -38.72 17.57
C SER A 932 11.45 -37.26 17.99
N GLY A 933 10.72 -36.51 17.16
CA GLY A 933 10.16 -35.20 17.47
C GLY A 933 10.79 -34.07 16.68
N LYS A 934 11.64 -34.37 15.69
CA LYS A 934 12.28 -33.36 14.85
C LYS A 934 11.28 -32.86 13.81
N SER A 935 10.93 -31.59 13.92
CA SER A 935 9.88 -30.94 13.13
C SER A 935 10.27 -29.53 12.70
N ILE A 936 9.57 -29.00 11.70
CA ILE A 936 9.55 -27.58 11.34
C ILE A 936 8.25 -27.01 11.91
N CYS A 937 8.36 -26.04 12.81
CA CYS A 937 7.22 -25.29 13.36
C CYS A 937 7.16 -23.85 12.82
N LYS A 938 5.93 -23.38 12.64
CA LYS A 938 5.55 -21.97 12.43
C LYS A 938 4.61 -21.50 13.56
N TYR A 939 4.51 -20.19 13.75
CA TYR A 939 3.47 -19.56 14.56
C TYR A 939 2.68 -18.55 13.73
N VAL A 940 1.46 -18.24 14.17
CA VAL A 940 0.64 -17.12 13.68
C VAL A 940 0.15 -16.35 14.90
N ASP A 941 0.12 -15.01 14.83
CA ASP A 941 -0.44 -14.16 15.89
C ASP A 941 -1.87 -13.68 15.58
N ASP A 942 -2.46 -12.90 16.50
CA ASP A 942 -3.82 -12.41 16.44
C ASP A 942 -4.13 -11.46 15.28
N THR A 943 -3.09 -10.97 14.57
CA THR A 943 -3.25 -10.17 13.34
C THR A 943 -3.36 -11.02 12.08
N GLY A 944 -3.13 -12.34 12.17
CA GLY A 944 -2.99 -13.25 11.02
C GLY A 944 -1.58 -13.27 10.43
N ALA A 945 -0.65 -12.45 10.92
CA ALA A 945 0.76 -12.53 10.54
C ALA A 945 1.41 -13.80 11.11
N GLY A 946 2.09 -14.57 10.26
CA GLY A 946 2.75 -15.82 10.64
C GLY A 946 4.17 -15.93 10.11
N ASP A 947 5.03 -16.63 10.86
CA ASP A 947 6.45 -16.81 10.56
C ASP A 947 6.96 -18.18 11.09
N LEU A 948 8.10 -18.63 10.55
CA LEU A 948 8.82 -19.80 11.04
C LEU A 948 9.55 -19.47 12.36
N PHE A 949 9.77 -20.49 13.19
CA PHE A 949 10.63 -20.32 14.36
C PHE A 949 12.11 -20.16 13.95
N LEU A 950 12.78 -19.11 14.44
CA LEU A 950 14.21 -18.82 14.21
C LEU A 950 15.14 -20.02 14.52
N ASN A 951 14.74 -20.86 15.47
CA ASN A 951 15.30 -22.19 15.68
C ASN A 951 14.19 -23.23 15.45
N THR A 952 14.35 -24.02 14.40
CA THR A 952 13.39 -25.04 13.93
C THR A 952 14.17 -26.15 13.20
N ASP A 953 13.52 -27.15 12.61
CA ASP A 953 14.12 -28.45 12.21
C ASP A 953 14.79 -29.17 13.41
N SER A 954 14.10 -29.18 14.54
CA SER A 954 14.55 -29.83 15.77
C SER A 954 13.34 -30.28 16.61
N SER A 955 13.57 -30.80 17.82
CA SER A 955 12.52 -31.08 18.80
C SER A 955 12.37 -29.98 19.87
N TYR A 956 13.01 -28.83 19.67
CA TYR A 956 12.97 -27.69 20.59
C TYR A 956 13.07 -26.38 19.82
N HIS A 957 11.94 -25.70 19.66
CA HIS A 957 11.78 -24.51 18.84
C HIS A 957 11.88 -23.27 19.71
N THR A 958 12.49 -22.18 19.22
CA THR A 958 12.59 -20.91 19.97
C THR A 958 12.51 -19.69 19.06
N GLN A 959 11.66 -18.73 19.41
CA GLN A 959 11.47 -17.45 18.73
C GLN A 959 11.45 -16.31 19.77
N PRO A 960 12.40 -15.37 19.77
CA PRO A 960 12.31 -14.14 20.55
C PRO A 960 11.13 -13.28 20.11
N GLN A 961 10.44 -12.64 21.07
CA GLN A 961 9.36 -11.69 20.83
C GLN A 961 9.59 -10.44 21.70
N THR A 962 9.29 -9.28 21.13
CA THR A 962 9.14 -8.01 21.86
C THR A 962 7.76 -7.46 21.49
N ARG A 963 6.88 -7.28 22.47
CA ARG A 963 5.49 -6.81 22.26
C ARG A 963 5.13 -5.73 23.29
N SER A 964 4.16 -4.88 22.95
CA SER A 964 3.60 -3.86 23.84
C SER A 964 2.65 -4.48 24.87
N ALA A 965 2.07 -3.66 25.76
CA ALA A 965 0.91 -4.09 26.53
C ALA A 965 -0.26 -4.43 25.59
N GLY A 966 -0.99 -5.51 25.88
CA GLY A 966 -2.02 -6.07 25.01
C GLY A 966 -2.35 -7.53 25.33
N ASP A 967 -3.44 -8.04 24.76
CA ASP A 967 -3.82 -9.46 24.80
C ASP A 967 -3.43 -10.10 23.45
N TYR A 968 -2.57 -11.11 23.44
CA TYR A 968 -2.06 -11.76 22.23
C TYR A 968 -2.48 -13.24 22.18
N LEU A 969 -2.97 -13.70 21.02
CA LEU A 969 -3.24 -15.11 20.74
C LEU A 969 -2.19 -15.62 19.75
N TYR A 970 -1.40 -16.61 20.16
CA TYR A 970 -0.52 -17.34 19.26
C TYR A 970 -1.12 -18.70 18.94
N THR A 971 -1.18 -19.06 17.67
CA THR A 971 -1.37 -20.45 17.21
C THR A 971 -0.06 -21.00 16.68
N PHE A 972 0.11 -22.32 16.79
CA PHE A 972 1.34 -23.02 16.43
C PHE A 972 0.99 -24.24 15.59
N THR A 973 1.70 -24.41 14.48
CA THR A 973 1.62 -25.61 13.62
C THR A 973 3.03 -26.16 13.45
N CYS A 974 3.20 -27.44 13.73
CA CYS A 974 4.46 -28.17 13.59
C CYS A 974 4.25 -29.35 12.65
N GLU A 975 5.21 -29.57 11.75
CA GLU A 975 5.21 -30.66 10.77
C GLU A 975 6.55 -31.40 10.80
N ASP A 976 6.55 -32.72 10.75
CA ASP A 976 7.79 -33.52 10.64
C ASP A 976 8.08 -33.99 9.21
N ILE A 977 9.25 -34.60 9.01
CA ILE A 977 9.72 -35.12 7.71
C ILE A 977 8.85 -36.26 7.12
N ALA A 978 7.75 -36.64 7.77
CA ALA A 978 6.75 -37.59 7.28
C ALA A 978 5.38 -36.95 7.03
N GLY A 979 5.23 -35.63 7.22
CA GLY A 979 3.96 -34.93 7.10
C GLY A 979 3.02 -35.09 8.30
N ASN A 980 3.52 -35.51 9.47
CA ASN A 980 2.67 -35.51 10.67
C ASN A 980 2.51 -34.08 11.20
N LEU A 981 1.27 -33.59 11.23
CA LEU A 981 0.94 -32.30 11.81
C LEU A 981 0.66 -32.40 13.31
N ALA A 982 1.13 -31.41 14.06
CA ALA A 982 0.78 -31.17 15.46
C ALA A 982 0.46 -29.69 15.68
N GLU A 983 -0.66 -29.41 16.35
CA GLU A 983 -1.17 -28.05 16.56
C GLU A 983 -1.25 -27.68 18.05
N GLY A 984 -1.16 -26.38 18.33
CA GLY A 984 -1.34 -25.84 19.68
C GLY A 984 -1.59 -24.33 19.66
N SER A 985 -1.86 -23.74 20.83
CA SER A 985 -2.05 -22.30 20.97
C SER A 985 -1.69 -21.81 22.38
N ALA A 986 -1.39 -20.51 22.51
CA ALA A 986 -1.17 -19.83 23.79
C ALA A 986 -1.82 -18.44 23.82
N GLU A 987 -2.49 -18.12 24.93
CA GLU A 987 -3.09 -16.81 25.20
C GLU A 987 -2.18 -16.04 26.16
N ILE A 988 -1.47 -15.02 25.66
CA ILE A 988 -0.46 -14.27 26.40
C ILE A 988 -0.95 -12.83 26.59
N LYS A 989 -1.34 -12.47 27.81
CA LYS A 989 -1.57 -11.06 28.16
C LYS A 989 -0.26 -10.42 28.62
N ILE A 990 0.05 -9.25 28.07
CA ILE A 990 1.15 -8.38 28.52
C ILE A 990 0.55 -7.16 29.19
N ASP A 991 0.88 -6.96 30.46
CA ASP A 991 0.27 -5.98 31.37
C ASP A 991 1.39 -5.14 32.01
N VAL A 992 2.16 -4.44 31.16
CA VAL A 992 3.30 -3.63 31.60
C VAL A 992 2.80 -2.30 32.16
N ASP A 993 3.16 -2.01 33.40
CA ASP A 993 3.05 -0.69 34.02
C ASP A 993 4.46 -0.17 34.34
N ASP A 994 4.81 0.97 33.75
CA ASP A 994 6.09 1.67 33.95
C ASP A 994 5.92 2.91 34.86
N ASN A 995 4.72 3.12 35.43
CA ASN A 995 4.41 4.30 36.24
C ASN A 995 4.72 4.06 37.72
N ALA A 996 5.25 5.07 38.40
CA ALA A 996 5.57 5.00 39.83
C ALA A 996 4.49 5.69 40.68
N PRO A 997 4.07 5.10 41.82
CA PRO A 997 2.93 5.59 42.59
C PRO A 997 3.13 7.00 43.16
N ILE A 998 2.21 7.89 42.78
CA ILE A 998 2.18 9.31 43.14
C ILE A 998 1.26 9.53 44.34
N ILE A 999 1.74 10.27 45.34
CA ILE A 999 0.95 10.66 46.51
C ILE A 999 0.02 11.83 46.13
N GLU A 1000 -1.26 11.53 45.87
CA GLU A 1000 -2.28 12.54 45.58
C GLU A 1000 -2.66 13.37 46.82
N ASN A 1001 -2.67 12.75 48.00
CA ASN A 1001 -3.24 13.38 49.19
C ASN A 1001 -2.51 12.96 50.47
N LEU A 1002 -2.28 13.93 51.35
CA LEU A 1002 -1.48 13.76 52.55
C LEU A 1002 -2.05 14.66 53.68
N TYR A 1003 -2.52 14.06 54.77
CA TYR A 1003 -3.10 14.81 55.89
C TYR A 1003 -2.88 14.12 57.24
N VAL A 1004 -2.85 14.90 58.32
CA VAL A 1004 -2.70 14.38 59.69
C VAL A 1004 -3.99 14.60 60.48
N GLN A 1005 -4.51 13.55 61.11
CA GLN A 1005 -5.65 13.62 62.01
C GLN A 1005 -5.36 12.86 63.31
N GLY A 1006 -5.40 13.57 64.45
CA GLY A 1006 -5.28 12.95 65.78
C GLY A 1006 -3.91 12.31 66.10
N GLY A 1007 -2.84 12.71 65.41
CA GLY A 1007 -1.50 12.11 65.52
C GLY A 1007 -1.26 10.93 64.56
N VAL A 1008 -2.23 10.62 63.69
CA VAL A 1008 -2.07 9.66 62.59
C VAL A 1008 -1.97 10.43 61.28
N LEU A 1009 -0.91 10.17 60.53
CA LEU A 1009 -0.78 10.53 59.12
C LEU A 1009 -1.63 9.57 58.28
N SER A 1010 -2.39 10.12 57.35
CA SER A 1010 -3.01 9.40 56.24
C SER A 1010 -2.39 9.88 54.93
N LEU A 1011 -2.06 8.93 54.07
CA LEU A 1011 -1.42 9.12 52.78
C LEU A 1011 -2.26 8.35 51.75
N ILE A 1012 -2.55 8.97 50.62
CA ILE A 1012 -3.35 8.37 49.53
C ILE A 1012 -2.53 8.46 48.25
N THR A 1013 -2.36 7.34 47.56
CA THR A 1013 -1.75 7.26 46.23
C THR A 1013 -2.81 7.16 45.14
N ASN A 1014 -2.47 7.61 43.94
CA ASN A 1014 -3.26 7.46 42.71
C ASN A 1014 -3.66 5.98 42.46
N GLU A 1015 -2.77 5.05 42.76
CA GLU A 1015 -2.94 3.61 42.52
C GLU A 1015 -2.56 2.73 43.72
N PRO A 1016 -2.89 1.42 43.71
CA PRO A 1016 -2.53 0.50 44.77
C PRO A 1016 -1.01 0.42 44.95
N SER A 1017 -0.54 0.68 46.17
CA SER A 1017 0.89 0.72 46.47
C SER A 1017 1.18 0.15 47.86
N THR A 1018 2.46 0.05 48.20
CA THR A 1018 2.98 -0.23 49.54
C THR A 1018 3.97 0.88 49.87
N CYS A 1019 3.81 1.53 51.03
CA CYS A 1019 4.68 2.63 51.45
C CYS A 1019 5.55 2.22 52.64
N GLU A 1020 6.85 2.46 52.55
CA GLU A 1020 7.81 2.35 53.65
C GLU A 1020 8.23 3.73 54.16
N TYR A 1021 8.71 3.80 55.40
CA TYR A 1021 9.28 5.01 55.99
C TYR A 1021 10.54 4.78 56.84
N SER A 1022 11.34 5.83 57.00
CA SER A 1022 12.38 5.95 58.03
C SER A 1022 12.26 7.31 58.73
N TYR A 1023 12.68 7.39 60.00
CA TYR A 1023 12.77 8.63 60.79
C TYR A 1023 14.23 9.06 61.06
N ASP A 1024 15.21 8.24 60.70
CA ASP A 1024 16.64 8.44 61.00
C ASP A 1024 17.56 8.36 59.78
N ASN A 1025 17.10 7.82 58.65
CA ASN A 1025 17.86 7.70 57.40
C ASN A 1025 17.15 8.42 56.21
N PRO A 1026 17.64 9.59 55.77
CA PRO A 1026 17.10 10.35 54.63
C PRO A 1026 17.42 9.74 53.26
N SER A 1027 17.97 8.53 53.22
CA SER A 1027 18.30 7.80 52.00
C SER A 1027 18.22 6.29 52.26
N PHE A 1028 17.15 5.85 52.92
CA PHE A 1028 16.83 4.43 53.00
C PHE A 1028 16.38 3.92 51.62
N ILE A 1029 16.52 2.62 51.38
CA ILE A 1029 16.07 1.95 50.17
C ILE A 1029 14.91 1.05 50.57
N VAL A 1030 13.85 1.02 49.76
CA VAL A 1030 12.72 0.08 49.88
C VAL A 1030 13.20 -1.35 50.20
N GLY A 1031 12.47 -2.05 51.08
CA GLY A 1031 12.87 -3.31 51.69
C GLY A 1031 13.76 -3.16 52.93
N ASN A 1032 14.04 -1.92 53.38
CA ASN A 1032 14.88 -1.63 54.55
C ASN A 1032 14.27 -0.57 55.50
N GLY A 1033 13.13 0.02 55.14
CA GLY A 1033 12.37 0.92 56.00
C GLY A 1033 11.43 0.17 56.94
N TYR A 1034 10.48 0.91 57.50
CA TYR A 1034 9.34 0.39 58.24
C TYR A 1034 8.08 0.50 57.37
N GLU A 1035 7.32 -0.59 57.25
CA GLU A 1035 6.06 -0.63 56.49
C GLU A 1035 4.98 0.29 57.12
N MET A 1036 4.27 1.06 56.30
CA MET A 1036 3.05 1.79 56.71
C MET A 1036 1.86 0.83 56.82
N VAL A 1037 0.80 1.24 57.51
CA VAL A 1037 -0.45 0.46 57.55
C VAL A 1037 -1.21 0.67 56.24
N GLY A 1038 -0.87 -0.17 55.27
CA GLY A 1038 -1.40 -0.24 53.91
C GLY A 1038 -0.40 -1.02 53.04
N VAL A 1039 -0.80 -2.18 52.51
CA VAL A 1039 0.03 -3.01 51.62
C VAL A 1039 -0.80 -3.34 50.40
N ASN A 1040 -0.28 -3.03 49.22
CA ASN A 1040 -0.96 -3.07 47.92
C ASN A 1040 -2.38 -2.45 47.96
N VAL A 1041 -2.47 -1.19 48.40
CA VAL A 1041 -3.71 -0.41 48.49
C VAL A 1041 -3.47 1.08 48.24
N VAL A 1042 -4.52 1.81 47.83
CA VAL A 1042 -4.48 3.26 47.63
C VAL A 1042 -4.45 4.10 48.93
N GLN A 1043 -4.64 3.49 50.10
CA GLN A 1043 -4.74 4.22 51.39
C GLN A 1043 -3.81 3.66 52.45
N HIS A 1044 -2.94 4.54 52.95
CA HIS A 1044 -1.86 4.26 53.88
C HIS A 1044 -2.00 5.07 55.16
N SER A 1045 -1.50 4.53 56.28
CA SER A 1045 -1.46 5.29 57.53
C SER A 1045 -0.28 4.99 58.44
N LEU A 1046 0.15 6.00 59.20
CA LEU A 1046 1.28 5.95 60.12
C LEU A 1046 0.98 6.77 61.38
N THR A 1047 1.24 6.22 62.56
CA THR A 1047 1.20 7.01 63.81
C THR A 1047 2.49 7.80 63.94
N LEU A 1048 2.40 9.11 64.08
CA LEU A 1048 3.56 10.00 64.19
C LEU A 1048 4.05 10.05 65.65
N THR A 1049 5.34 9.82 65.87
CA THR A 1049 6.02 9.85 67.18
C THR A 1049 7.31 10.67 67.18
N GLU A 1050 7.95 10.83 66.02
CA GLU A 1050 9.22 11.57 65.84
C GLU A 1050 9.00 12.88 65.05
N ASP A 1051 10.01 13.77 65.05
CA ASP A 1051 9.94 15.09 64.42
C ASP A 1051 10.03 15.08 62.88
N VAL A 1052 10.50 13.97 62.26
CA VAL A 1052 10.70 13.85 60.81
C VAL A 1052 10.48 12.42 60.31
N TYR A 1053 9.92 12.31 59.10
CA TYR A 1053 9.71 11.05 58.38
C TYR A 1053 10.09 11.21 56.91
N TYR A 1054 10.84 10.25 56.39
CA TYR A 1054 11.10 10.05 54.96
C TYR A 1054 10.24 8.88 54.52
N ILE A 1055 9.41 9.04 53.51
CA ILE A 1055 8.45 8.04 53.03
C ILE A 1055 8.69 7.76 51.55
N GLN A 1056 8.66 6.50 51.14
CA GLN A 1056 8.75 6.10 49.75
C GLN A 1056 7.76 4.96 49.48
N CYS A 1057 7.00 5.08 48.38
CA CYS A 1057 5.98 4.13 47.98
C CYS A 1057 6.38 3.40 46.71
N TYR A 1058 5.95 2.16 46.55
CA TYR A 1058 6.15 1.34 45.37
C TYR A 1058 4.91 0.48 45.09
N ASP A 1059 4.69 0.09 43.86
CA ASP A 1059 3.53 -0.69 43.40
C ASP A 1059 3.76 -2.22 43.51
N GLU A 1060 2.94 -3.02 42.84
CA GLU A 1060 3.14 -4.49 42.75
C GLU A 1060 4.14 -4.90 41.64
N PHE A 1061 4.50 -3.99 40.74
CA PHE A 1061 5.39 -4.23 39.58
C PHE A 1061 6.87 -3.91 39.88
N GLY A 1062 7.12 -3.07 40.88
CA GLY A 1062 8.45 -2.66 41.34
C GLY A 1062 8.80 -1.20 41.02
N ASN A 1063 7.87 -0.39 40.50
CA ASN A 1063 8.09 1.03 40.24
C ASN A 1063 8.11 1.81 41.56
N ILE A 1064 9.09 2.69 41.75
CA ILE A 1064 9.35 3.36 43.03
C ILE A 1064 9.13 4.86 42.90
N GLY A 1065 8.16 5.40 43.63
CA GLY A 1065 7.81 6.82 43.66
C GLY A 1065 8.86 7.70 44.32
N GLU A 1066 8.73 9.03 44.15
CA GLU A 1066 9.65 10.00 44.76
C GLU A 1066 9.62 9.98 46.30
N MET A 1067 10.79 10.11 46.93
CA MET A 1067 10.90 10.09 48.38
C MET A 1067 10.36 11.40 49.00
N THR A 1068 9.22 11.29 49.67
CA THR A 1068 8.52 12.41 50.32
C THR A 1068 9.03 12.61 51.75
N THR A 1069 9.42 13.83 52.09
CA THR A 1069 9.87 14.19 53.46
C THR A 1069 8.78 14.97 54.19
N ILE A 1070 8.43 14.52 55.40
CA ILE A 1070 7.41 15.12 56.27
C ILE A 1070 8.06 15.56 57.58
N TYR A 1071 7.87 16.82 57.94
CA TYR A 1071 8.27 17.35 59.25
C TYR A 1071 7.04 17.48 60.15
N TYR A 1072 7.09 16.89 61.34
CA TYR A 1072 5.98 16.89 62.29
C TYR A 1072 6.35 17.65 63.57
N THR A 1073 5.67 18.77 63.81
CA THR A 1073 5.72 19.48 65.10
C THR A 1073 4.39 19.28 65.84
N GLY A 1074 4.43 18.50 66.92
CA GLY A 1074 3.25 18.08 67.69
C GLY A 1074 2.60 19.15 68.59
#